data_AF-A0A515IM24-F1
#
_entry.id   AF-A0A515IM24-F1
#
_cell.length_a   1.000
_cell.length_b   1.000
_cell.length_c   1.000
_cell.angle_alpha   90.00
_cell.angle_beta   90.00
_cell.angle_gamma   90.00
#
_symmetry.space_group_name_H-M   'P 1'
#
loop_
_entity.id
_entity.type
_entity.pdbx_description
1 polymer ?
#
loop_
_entity_poly.entity_id
_entity_poly.type
_entity_poly.pdbx_seq_one_letter_code
_entity_poly.pdbx_strand_id
1 'polypeptide(L)'
;MKQLFKLTGCLALAGLFASCQSVQQEANYQIIPMPQEIVTAQGSPFILKSSVKILYPEGNEKMQRNAKFLADYLKTATGKDFAIEAGTEGKNAIVLALGTENENPESYQMKVTGDGITITGPTEAGVFYGIQSLRKSLPVAVGADIAMPAVEINDAPRFGYRGAHFDTSRHFFTVDEIKTYIDMQALHNMNRLHWHITDDQGWRLEIKKYPKLTEIGANRTETVIGRNSGEYDGKPYGGFYTQEQAKEIVDYAAERYITVVPEIDLPGHMQAALAAYPELGCTGGPYEVWRQWGVSEDVLCAGNDQVLKFLEDVYGELIEIFPSQYIHVGGDECPKVRWEKCPKCQARIKALGLKSDQSHSKEERLQSFVINHIEKFLNDHGRQIIGWDEILEGGLAPNATVMSWRGEKGGIEAAKQKHDVIMTPNTYLYFDYYQAKDIENEPFGIGGYLPMERVYSYEPMPASLTPEEQKYIKGVQANLWTEYIATFPHAQYMVLPRWAALCEIQWSSPEKKNYADFLSRLPQLIKWYDAEGYNYAKHVFDVQAEFDPNPAEGTMDVTLSTIDGAPVYYTLDGTEPTAASSVYEGVLKIKENVTLSAKAIRPNGESKIVTEKIDFSKSSMKPIVANQPINEQYLFKGASTLIDGLKGNSSYKSGRWIAFNGNDMDMTIDLQQPTEISSVAISTNVAKGDWVFDARNLSVETSDDGKTFKKIASEEYPEMKETDKDGIVEHKLTFAPVTTQYVRVIASPEKSLPAWHGGKGKKAFLFVDEIKID
;
A
#
# COMPACT_ATOMS: atom_id res chain seq x y z
N MET A 1 -8.62 -11.63 76.35
CA MET A 1 -7.93 -10.77 75.36
C MET A 1 -6.58 -11.30 74.84
N LYS A 2 -6.20 -12.58 75.07
CA LYS A 2 -4.94 -13.16 74.58
C LYS A 2 -5.08 -14.33 73.58
N GLN A 3 -6.31 -14.74 73.25
CA GLN A 3 -6.57 -15.78 72.22
C GLN A 3 -7.07 -15.23 70.88
N LEU A 4 -7.47 -13.95 70.82
CA LEU A 4 -7.98 -13.33 69.57
C LEU A 4 -6.88 -12.83 68.63
N PHE A 5 -5.61 -12.80 69.07
CA PHE A 5 -4.48 -12.31 68.27
C PHE A 5 -3.71 -13.41 67.52
N LYS A 6 -3.98 -14.69 67.78
CA LYS A 6 -3.34 -15.81 67.06
C LYS A 6 -4.09 -16.25 65.81
N LEU A 7 -5.39 -15.94 65.69
CA LEU A 7 -6.18 -16.29 64.50
C LEU A 7 -6.04 -15.25 63.38
N THR A 8 -5.83 -13.98 63.71
CA THR A 8 -5.67 -12.89 62.74
C THR A 8 -4.29 -12.91 62.05
N GLY A 9 -3.27 -13.48 62.70
CA GLY A 9 -1.93 -13.65 62.11
C GLY A 9 -1.83 -14.79 61.10
N CYS A 10 -2.69 -15.81 61.17
CA CYS A 10 -2.70 -16.91 60.21
C CYS A 10 -3.56 -16.60 58.96
N LEU A 11 -4.58 -15.75 59.06
CA LEU A 11 -5.33 -15.26 57.89
C LEU A 11 -4.57 -14.17 57.11
N ALA A 12 -3.72 -13.38 57.78
CA ALA A 12 -2.87 -12.40 57.11
C ALA A 12 -1.68 -13.03 56.36
N LEU A 13 -1.16 -14.19 56.81
CA LEU A 13 -0.14 -14.94 56.07
C LEU A 13 -0.70 -15.79 54.92
N ALA A 14 -1.98 -16.18 54.93
CA ALA A 14 -2.62 -16.87 53.82
C ALA A 14 -3.02 -15.91 52.67
N GLY A 15 -3.24 -14.63 52.96
CA GLY A 15 -3.53 -13.59 51.95
C GLY A 15 -2.32 -13.06 51.19
N LEU A 16 -1.11 -13.36 51.64
CA LEU A 16 0.15 -12.88 51.04
C LEU A 16 0.83 -13.89 50.11
N PHE A 17 0.28 -15.11 49.97
CA PHE A 17 0.71 -16.10 48.97
C PHE A 17 -0.23 -16.21 47.76
N ALA A 18 -1.26 -15.37 47.67
CA ALA A 18 -2.23 -15.39 46.56
C ALA A 18 -1.96 -14.37 45.43
N SER A 19 -0.86 -13.60 45.48
CA SER A 19 -0.57 -12.56 44.47
C SER A 19 0.68 -12.83 43.62
N CYS A 20 1.09 -14.09 43.50
CA CYS A 20 2.02 -14.54 42.45
C CYS A 20 1.31 -15.49 41.49
N GLN A 21 0.10 -15.12 41.03
CA GLN A 21 -0.34 -15.63 39.74
C GLN A 21 0.47 -14.86 38.70
N SER A 22 1.47 -15.53 38.11
CA SER A 22 2.05 -15.09 36.85
C SER A 22 0.88 -14.74 35.92
N VAL A 23 0.84 -13.50 35.40
CA VAL A 23 -0.20 -13.07 34.46
C VAL A 23 -0.26 -14.10 33.34
N GLN A 24 -1.35 -14.87 33.32
CA GLN A 24 -1.53 -15.93 32.35
C GLN A 24 -1.72 -15.25 30.99
N GLN A 25 -0.80 -15.50 30.06
CA GLN A 25 -0.87 -14.95 28.71
C GLN A 25 -2.01 -15.63 27.97
N GLU A 26 -2.84 -14.85 27.28
CA GLU A 26 -4.04 -15.33 26.59
C GLU A 26 -3.91 -15.05 25.09
N ALA A 27 -4.31 -16.01 24.26
CA ALA A 27 -4.41 -15.83 22.82
C ALA A 27 -5.62 -14.96 22.44
N ASN A 28 -5.49 -14.18 21.37
CA ASN A 28 -6.55 -13.33 20.85
C ASN A 28 -6.85 -13.67 19.39
N TYR A 29 -8.08 -14.12 19.13
CA TYR A 29 -8.53 -14.52 17.79
C TYR A 29 -8.94 -13.35 16.88
N GLN A 30 -8.88 -12.10 17.38
CA GLN A 30 -9.03 -10.89 16.55
C GLN A 30 -7.75 -10.66 15.74
N ILE A 31 -7.55 -11.45 14.69
CA ILE A 31 -6.33 -11.49 13.86
C ILE A 31 -6.50 -10.78 12.51
N ILE A 32 -5.42 -10.71 11.73
CA ILE A 32 -5.41 -10.23 10.35
C ILE A 32 -4.99 -11.39 9.40
N PRO A 33 -5.73 -11.64 8.31
CA PRO A 33 -7.06 -11.10 8.01
C PRO A 33 -8.11 -11.58 9.03
N MET A 34 -9.21 -10.84 9.15
CA MET A 34 -10.36 -11.12 10.01
C MET A 34 -11.12 -12.36 9.53
N PRO A 35 -11.25 -13.41 10.35
CA PRO A 35 -12.03 -14.59 9.99
C PRO A 35 -13.51 -14.29 9.67
N GLN A 36 -14.09 -15.03 8.74
CA GLN A 36 -15.50 -14.90 8.32
C GLN A 36 -16.49 -15.14 9.46
N GLU A 37 -16.17 -15.97 10.44
CA GLU A 37 -16.99 -16.16 11.63
C GLU A 37 -16.13 -16.54 12.84
N ILE A 38 -16.35 -15.87 13.98
CA ILE A 38 -15.76 -16.21 15.27
C ILE A 38 -16.91 -16.31 16.27
N VAL A 39 -17.16 -17.51 16.80
CA VAL A 39 -18.19 -17.76 17.81
C VAL A 39 -17.50 -18.09 19.12
N THR A 40 -17.60 -17.20 20.09
CA THR A 40 -17.11 -17.46 21.45
C THR A 40 -17.89 -18.61 22.07
N ALA A 41 -17.20 -19.66 22.50
CA ALA A 41 -17.83 -20.82 23.12
C ALA A 41 -17.79 -20.72 24.64
N GLN A 42 -18.80 -21.28 25.31
CA GLN A 42 -18.78 -21.44 26.77
C GLN A 42 -17.89 -22.63 27.14
N GLY A 43 -16.89 -22.42 27.99
CA GLY A 43 -16.01 -23.48 28.45
C GLY A 43 -14.72 -22.97 29.06
N SER A 44 -13.94 -23.87 29.66
CA SER A 44 -12.59 -23.54 30.12
C SER A 44 -11.64 -23.39 28.93
N PRO A 45 -10.66 -22.47 29.00
CA PRO A 45 -9.63 -22.33 27.97
C PRO A 45 -8.77 -23.60 27.89
N PHE A 46 -8.24 -23.89 26.71
CA PHE A 46 -7.19 -24.89 26.53
C PHE A 46 -5.84 -24.30 26.95
N ILE A 47 -5.05 -25.04 27.75
CA ILE A 47 -3.74 -24.56 28.20
C ILE A 47 -2.65 -25.23 27.36
N LEU A 48 -1.89 -24.41 26.62
CA LEU A 48 -0.82 -24.86 25.75
C LEU A 48 0.45 -25.20 26.56
N LYS A 49 0.46 -26.41 27.14
CA LYS A 49 1.59 -26.97 27.90
C LYS A 49 2.60 -27.64 26.98
N SER A 50 3.85 -27.79 27.43
CA SER A 50 4.89 -28.53 26.68
C SER A 50 4.58 -30.02 26.45
N SER A 51 3.65 -30.61 27.19
CA SER A 51 3.19 -31.99 26.98
C SER A 51 2.16 -32.14 25.86
N VAL A 52 1.64 -31.04 25.31
CA VAL A 52 0.67 -31.07 24.21
C VAL A 52 1.35 -31.63 22.96
N LYS A 53 0.64 -32.54 22.29
CA LYS A 53 1.09 -33.14 21.02
C LYS A 53 0.30 -32.55 19.85
N ILE A 54 0.93 -32.52 18.69
CA ILE A 54 0.27 -32.19 17.41
C ILE A 54 0.05 -33.49 16.65
N LEU A 55 -1.20 -33.79 16.32
CA LEU A 55 -1.61 -35.01 15.66
C LEU A 55 -1.98 -34.75 14.19
N TYR A 56 -1.60 -35.66 13.31
CA TYR A 56 -1.91 -35.61 11.88
C TYR A 56 -2.29 -36.99 11.32
N PRO A 57 -3.06 -37.08 10.22
CA PRO A 57 -3.47 -38.37 9.65
C PRO A 57 -2.27 -39.16 9.13
N GLU A 58 -2.19 -40.44 9.51
CA GLU A 58 -1.11 -41.35 9.09
C GLU A 58 -1.06 -41.47 7.55
N GLY A 59 0.15 -41.45 6.99
CA GLY A 59 0.38 -41.59 5.55
C GLY A 59 0.15 -40.32 4.70
N ASN A 60 -0.29 -39.20 5.28
CA ASN A 60 -0.38 -37.92 4.56
C ASN A 60 0.84 -37.02 4.85
N GLU A 61 1.80 -37.01 3.93
CA GLU A 61 3.06 -36.23 4.04
C GLU A 61 2.82 -34.71 4.16
N LYS A 62 1.82 -34.18 3.45
CA LYS A 62 1.48 -32.75 3.52
C LYS A 62 0.93 -32.37 4.90
N MET A 63 0.16 -33.25 5.52
CA MET A 63 -0.34 -33.05 6.88
C MET A 63 0.77 -33.20 7.93
N GLN A 64 1.73 -34.10 7.72
CA GLN A 64 2.94 -34.17 8.55
C GLN A 64 3.75 -32.86 8.46
N ARG A 65 3.90 -32.32 7.24
CA ARG A 65 4.54 -31.02 7.02
C ARG A 65 3.77 -29.87 7.68
N ASN A 66 2.44 -29.85 7.60
CA ASN A 66 1.61 -28.89 8.33
C ASN A 66 1.81 -28.99 9.85
N ALA A 67 1.87 -30.19 10.41
CA ALA A 67 2.17 -30.39 11.83
C ALA A 67 3.55 -29.84 12.22
N LYS A 68 4.55 -30.01 11.34
CA LYS A 68 5.89 -29.43 11.53
C LYS A 68 5.86 -27.90 11.50
N PHE A 69 5.16 -27.29 10.55
CA PHE A 69 5.00 -25.82 10.52
C PHE A 69 4.37 -25.32 11.82
N LEU A 70 3.30 -25.96 12.28
CA LEU A 70 2.68 -25.58 13.55
C LEU A 70 3.67 -25.71 14.71
N ALA A 71 4.43 -26.81 14.81
CA ALA A 71 5.44 -26.98 15.86
C ALA A 71 6.50 -25.87 15.84
N ASP A 72 7.00 -25.51 14.64
CA ASP A 72 8.00 -24.46 14.46
C ASP A 72 7.42 -23.09 14.88
N TYR A 73 6.18 -22.76 14.53
CA TYR A 73 5.52 -21.52 14.96
C TYR A 73 5.25 -21.47 16.46
N LEU A 74 4.82 -22.57 17.08
CA LEU A 74 4.62 -22.65 18.52
C LEU A 74 5.95 -22.49 19.27
N LYS A 75 7.05 -22.99 18.70
CA LYS A 75 8.39 -22.79 19.24
C LYS A 75 8.80 -21.33 19.19
N THR A 76 8.57 -20.61 18.09
CA THR A 76 8.80 -19.17 18.02
C THR A 76 7.97 -18.40 19.07
N ALA A 77 6.69 -18.74 19.22
CA ALA A 77 5.81 -18.06 20.17
C ALA A 77 6.14 -18.32 21.64
N THR A 78 6.50 -19.56 22.01
CA THR A 78 6.59 -19.99 23.41
C THR A 78 7.98 -20.40 23.87
N GLY A 79 8.92 -20.63 22.96
CA GLY A 79 10.23 -21.24 23.22
C GLY A 79 10.18 -22.72 23.58
N LYS A 80 9.03 -23.39 23.48
CA LYS A 80 8.84 -24.81 23.83
C LYS A 80 8.79 -25.67 22.57
N ASP A 81 9.31 -26.89 22.67
CA ASP A 81 9.17 -27.90 21.63
C ASP A 81 7.88 -28.71 21.82
N PHE A 82 7.15 -28.94 20.73
CA PHE A 82 5.90 -29.71 20.71
C PHE A 82 6.09 -30.95 19.82
N ALA A 83 5.81 -32.13 20.36
CA ALA A 83 5.98 -33.38 19.62
C ALA A 83 4.88 -33.54 18.55
N ILE A 84 5.27 -33.97 17.36
CA ILE A 84 4.35 -34.38 16.29
C ILE A 84 4.18 -35.90 16.31
N GLU A 85 2.97 -36.40 16.11
CA GLU A 85 2.66 -37.83 16.11
C GLU A 85 1.53 -38.13 15.11
N ALA A 86 1.59 -39.27 14.43
CA ALA A 86 0.49 -39.70 13.57
C ALA A 86 -0.70 -40.15 14.43
N GLY A 87 -1.90 -39.66 14.12
CA GLY A 87 -3.13 -39.99 14.84
C GLY A 87 -4.27 -39.05 14.48
N THR A 88 -5.51 -39.51 14.68
CA THR A 88 -6.73 -38.74 14.39
C THR A 88 -7.51 -38.35 15.63
N GLU A 89 -7.13 -38.87 16.80
CA GLU A 89 -7.78 -38.60 18.08
C GLU A 89 -6.73 -38.51 19.20
N GLY A 90 -6.94 -37.61 20.15
CA GLY A 90 -6.07 -37.47 21.32
C GLY A 90 -6.65 -36.51 22.35
N LYS A 91 -6.46 -36.81 23.64
CA LYS A 91 -6.77 -35.87 24.72
C LYS A 91 -5.60 -34.92 24.94
N ASN A 92 -5.89 -33.66 25.24
CA ASN A 92 -4.87 -32.62 25.40
C ASN A 92 -3.92 -32.48 24.21
N ALA A 93 -4.48 -32.53 23.00
CA ALA A 93 -3.75 -32.48 21.75
C ALA A 93 -4.29 -31.39 20.82
N ILE A 94 -3.48 -31.02 19.82
CA ILE A 94 -3.92 -30.27 18.64
C ILE A 94 -4.07 -31.27 17.50
N VAL A 95 -5.28 -31.44 16.98
CA VAL A 95 -5.59 -32.42 15.93
C VAL A 95 -5.79 -31.71 14.59
N LEU A 96 -4.98 -32.06 13.60
CA LEU A 96 -5.13 -31.63 12.22
C LEU A 96 -5.93 -32.70 11.45
N ALA A 97 -7.02 -32.31 10.79
CA ALA A 97 -7.92 -33.24 10.14
C ALA A 97 -8.43 -32.76 8.78
N LEU A 98 -8.93 -33.70 7.98
CA LEU A 98 -9.66 -33.43 6.74
C LEU A 98 -11.14 -33.81 6.91
N GLY A 99 -12.04 -33.21 6.13
CA GLY A 99 -13.43 -33.67 6.00
C GLY A 99 -14.53 -32.68 6.37
N THR A 100 -14.33 -31.38 6.13
CA THR A 100 -15.42 -30.38 6.23
C THR A 100 -16.33 -30.44 5.00
N GLU A 101 -17.62 -30.12 5.16
CA GLU A 101 -18.61 -30.07 4.06
C GLU A 101 -18.53 -28.82 3.17
N ASN A 102 -17.68 -27.84 3.50
CA ASN A 102 -17.54 -26.60 2.73
C ASN A 102 -16.87 -26.85 1.36
N GLU A 103 -17.50 -26.34 0.28
CA GLU A 103 -17.03 -26.51 -1.10
C GLU A 103 -15.75 -25.71 -1.41
N ASN A 104 -15.42 -24.66 -0.64
CA ASN A 104 -14.20 -23.89 -0.84
C ASN A 104 -12.99 -24.68 -0.32
N PRO A 105 -12.04 -25.11 -1.17
CA PRO A 105 -10.94 -25.99 -0.78
C PRO A 105 -9.95 -25.37 0.22
N GLU A 106 -9.95 -24.03 0.34
CA GLU A 106 -9.08 -23.26 1.24
C GLU A 106 -9.79 -22.89 2.55
N SER A 107 -11.01 -23.35 2.77
CA SER A 107 -11.75 -23.14 4.02
C SER A 107 -11.19 -23.97 5.18
N TYR A 108 -11.46 -23.53 6.41
CA TYR A 108 -11.18 -24.31 7.60
C TYR A 108 -12.21 -24.04 8.71
N GLN A 109 -12.30 -25.01 9.62
CA GLN A 109 -12.94 -24.88 10.92
C GLN A 109 -11.89 -25.10 12.01
N MET A 110 -11.77 -24.16 12.94
CA MET A 110 -10.95 -24.33 14.15
C MET A 110 -11.85 -24.34 15.38
N LYS A 111 -11.72 -25.38 16.19
CA LYS A 111 -12.45 -25.53 17.46
C LYS A 111 -11.47 -25.64 18.62
N VAL A 112 -11.67 -24.81 19.65
CA VAL A 112 -10.89 -24.82 20.88
C VAL A 112 -11.82 -25.13 22.05
N THR A 113 -11.49 -26.17 22.81
CA THR A 113 -12.19 -26.58 24.03
C THR A 113 -11.17 -26.87 25.13
N GLY A 114 -11.61 -27.00 26.39
CA GLY A 114 -10.71 -27.35 27.49
C GLY A 114 -9.94 -28.68 27.29
N ASP A 115 -10.42 -29.57 26.42
CA ASP A 115 -9.83 -30.88 26.15
C ASP A 115 -8.83 -30.89 24.98
N GLY A 116 -8.79 -29.84 24.14
CA GLY A 116 -7.93 -29.78 22.96
C GLY A 116 -8.34 -28.77 21.90
N ILE A 117 -7.54 -28.73 20.82
CA ILE A 117 -7.77 -27.93 19.61
C ILE A 117 -7.96 -28.88 18.43
N THR A 118 -8.91 -28.58 17.55
CA THR A 118 -9.08 -29.28 16.27
C THR A 118 -9.10 -28.27 15.13
N ILE A 119 -8.29 -28.51 14.10
CA ILE A 119 -8.26 -27.72 12.86
C ILE A 119 -8.60 -28.67 11.71
N THR A 120 -9.75 -28.46 11.07
CA THR A 120 -10.25 -29.30 10.00
C THR A 120 -10.46 -28.46 8.74
N GLY A 121 -10.04 -28.96 7.58
CA GLY A 121 -10.33 -28.34 6.28
C GLY A 121 -10.71 -29.36 5.21
N PRO A 122 -11.15 -28.93 4.01
CA PRO A 122 -11.40 -29.85 2.90
C PRO A 122 -10.10 -30.36 2.26
N THR A 123 -9.04 -29.54 2.31
CA THR A 123 -7.71 -29.86 1.79
C THR A 123 -6.62 -29.51 2.81
N GLU A 124 -5.39 -29.95 2.55
CA GLU A 124 -4.26 -29.61 3.42
C GLU A 124 -3.92 -28.11 3.41
N ALA A 125 -4.31 -27.37 2.36
CA ALA A 125 -4.16 -25.91 2.30
C ALA A 125 -5.14 -25.21 3.26
N GLY A 126 -6.39 -25.66 3.33
CA GLY A 126 -7.36 -25.15 4.31
C GLY A 126 -6.87 -25.33 5.74
N VAL A 127 -6.38 -26.53 6.07
CA VAL A 127 -5.75 -26.81 7.38
C VAL A 127 -4.56 -25.88 7.65
N PHE A 128 -3.72 -25.63 6.64
CA PHE A 128 -2.59 -24.70 6.76
C PHE A 128 -3.03 -23.26 7.06
N TYR A 129 -4.08 -22.75 6.43
CA TYR A 129 -4.62 -21.44 6.78
C TYR A 129 -5.23 -21.40 8.19
N GLY A 130 -5.84 -22.50 8.65
CA GLY A 130 -6.24 -22.64 10.06
C GLY A 130 -5.05 -22.59 11.02
N ILE A 131 -3.90 -23.18 10.65
CA ILE A 131 -2.64 -23.06 11.40
C ILE A 131 -2.15 -21.60 11.41
N GLN A 132 -2.23 -20.86 10.31
CA GLN A 132 -1.86 -19.43 10.30
C GLN A 132 -2.75 -18.61 11.23
N SER A 133 -4.04 -18.93 11.32
CA SER A 133 -4.95 -18.26 12.25
C SER A 133 -4.61 -18.57 13.72
N LEU A 134 -4.30 -19.83 14.03
CA LEU A 134 -3.78 -20.21 15.35
C LEU A 134 -2.46 -19.47 15.65
N ARG A 135 -1.50 -19.48 14.72
CA ARG A 135 -0.21 -18.77 14.83
C ARG A 135 -0.44 -17.31 15.21
N LYS A 136 -1.19 -16.57 14.39
CA LYS A 136 -1.41 -15.13 14.58
C LYS A 136 -2.19 -14.81 15.84
N SER A 137 -2.98 -15.75 16.36
CA SER A 137 -3.70 -15.57 17.63
C SER A 137 -2.79 -15.60 18.87
N LEU A 138 -1.61 -16.21 18.77
CA LEU A 138 -0.71 -16.37 19.91
C LEU A 138 0.08 -15.08 20.17
N PRO A 139 0.25 -14.67 21.44
CA PRO A 139 1.27 -13.72 21.82
C PRO A 139 2.67 -14.36 21.70
N VAL A 140 3.69 -13.56 21.40
CA VAL A 140 5.10 -13.98 21.50
C VAL A 140 5.54 -13.81 22.95
N ALA A 141 5.52 -14.91 23.71
CA ALA A 141 5.75 -14.94 25.16
C ALA A 141 6.58 -16.17 25.56
N VAL A 142 7.90 -16.08 25.35
CA VAL A 142 8.85 -17.17 25.62
C VAL A 142 8.81 -17.61 27.10
N GLY A 143 8.67 -18.92 27.32
CA GLY A 143 8.61 -19.54 28.63
C GLY A 143 7.22 -19.56 29.28
N ALA A 144 6.24 -18.84 28.74
CA ALA A 144 4.89 -18.77 29.30
C ALA A 144 4.03 -19.99 28.89
N ASP A 145 3.12 -20.41 29.77
CA ASP A 145 1.97 -21.23 29.37
C ASP A 145 0.88 -20.30 28.84
N ILE A 146 0.43 -20.54 27.60
CA ILE A 146 -0.57 -19.70 26.94
C ILE A 146 -1.96 -20.32 27.11
N ALA A 147 -2.93 -19.53 27.53
CA ALA A 147 -4.35 -19.88 27.51
C ALA A 147 -4.93 -19.60 26.12
N MET A 148 -5.65 -20.59 25.59
CA MET A 148 -6.40 -20.50 24.34
C MET A 148 -7.90 -20.50 24.69
N PRO A 149 -8.59 -19.34 24.63
CA PRO A 149 -10.02 -19.27 24.98
C PRO A 149 -10.86 -20.20 24.11
N ALA A 150 -11.95 -20.73 24.68
CA ALA A 150 -12.86 -21.61 23.96
C ALA A 150 -13.54 -20.85 22.81
N VAL A 151 -13.44 -21.39 21.59
CA VAL A 151 -13.91 -20.73 20.37
C VAL A 151 -14.25 -21.75 19.29
N GLU A 152 -15.16 -21.36 18.40
CA GLU A 152 -15.34 -21.98 17.10
C GLU A 152 -15.13 -20.91 16.02
N ILE A 153 -14.25 -21.17 15.06
CA ILE A 153 -13.93 -20.27 13.95
C ILE A 153 -14.22 -21.01 12.65
N ASN A 154 -15.10 -20.44 11.83
CA ASN A 154 -15.37 -20.92 10.48
C ASN A 154 -14.88 -19.85 9.51
N ASP A 155 -13.96 -20.22 8.62
CA ASP A 155 -13.30 -19.24 7.77
C ASP A 155 -13.03 -19.76 6.36
N ALA A 156 -13.02 -18.85 5.39
CA ALA A 156 -12.74 -19.11 4.00
C ALA A 156 -12.36 -17.80 3.28
N PRO A 157 -11.48 -17.86 2.26
CA PRO A 157 -11.12 -16.67 1.49
C PRO A 157 -12.26 -16.21 0.58
N ARG A 158 -12.42 -14.88 0.48
CA ARG A 158 -13.28 -14.21 -0.51
C ARG A 158 -12.83 -14.46 -1.95
N PHE A 159 -11.52 -14.37 -2.22
CA PHE A 159 -10.95 -14.54 -3.55
C PHE A 159 -10.03 -15.77 -3.63
N GLY A 160 -10.11 -16.52 -4.73
CA GLY A 160 -9.25 -17.69 -4.97
C GLY A 160 -7.82 -17.35 -5.40
N TYR A 161 -7.60 -16.18 -6.01
CA TYR A 161 -6.28 -15.65 -6.33
C TYR A 161 -5.94 -14.50 -5.37
N ARG A 162 -4.94 -14.72 -4.50
CA ARG A 162 -4.46 -13.75 -3.51
C ARG A 162 -2.94 -13.60 -3.66
N GLY A 163 -2.53 -12.64 -4.46
CA GLY A 163 -1.15 -12.55 -4.93
C GLY A 163 -0.33 -11.39 -4.39
N ALA A 164 0.99 -11.55 -4.48
CA ALA A 164 1.92 -10.44 -4.54
C ALA A 164 2.92 -10.68 -5.68
N HIS A 165 3.21 -9.61 -6.42
CA HIS A 165 4.20 -9.60 -7.48
C HIS A 165 5.55 -9.12 -6.98
N PHE A 166 6.62 -9.75 -7.49
CA PHE A 166 7.99 -9.37 -7.16
C PHE A 166 8.85 -9.28 -8.42
N ASP A 167 9.27 -8.05 -8.74
CA ASP A 167 10.26 -7.76 -9.77
C ASP A 167 11.66 -8.11 -9.27
N THR A 168 12.30 -9.05 -9.96
CA THR A 168 13.71 -9.41 -9.71
C THR A 168 14.63 -9.07 -10.88
N SER A 169 14.09 -8.33 -11.86
CA SER A 169 14.81 -7.85 -13.02
C SER A 169 15.52 -6.54 -12.74
N ARG A 170 14.81 -5.50 -12.27
CA ARG A 170 15.42 -4.17 -12.08
C ARG A 170 16.50 -4.22 -11.00
N HIS A 171 16.21 -4.89 -9.88
CA HIS A 171 17.22 -5.39 -8.94
C HIS A 171 17.02 -6.88 -8.67
N PHE A 172 18.13 -7.63 -8.64
CA PHE A 172 18.16 -9.06 -8.39
C PHE A 172 18.10 -9.36 -6.88
N PHE A 173 17.36 -10.41 -6.51
CA PHE A 173 17.25 -10.92 -5.15
C PHE A 173 17.64 -12.40 -5.13
N THR A 174 18.30 -12.82 -4.06
CA THR A 174 18.78 -14.19 -3.90
C THR A 174 17.64 -15.19 -3.67
N VAL A 175 17.92 -16.48 -3.86
CA VAL A 175 16.97 -17.57 -3.57
C VAL A 175 16.45 -17.50 -2.14
N ASP A 176 17.31 -17.22 -1.16
CA ASP A 176 16.92 -17.12 0.25
C ASP A 176 16.03 -15.89 0.55
N GLU A 177 16.28 -14.77 -0.12
CA GLU A 177 15.40 -13.60 -0.04
C GLU A 177 14.02 -13.88 -0.64
N ILE A 178 13.94 -14.60 -1.75
CA ILE A 178 12.65 -15.03 -2.34
C ILE A 178 11.92 -16.02 -1.42
N LYS A 179 12.64 -16.97 -0.80
CA LYS A 179 12.05 -17.86 0.20
C LYS A 179 11.46 -17.09 1.37
N THR A 180 12.18 -16.07 1.86
CA THR A 180 11.68 -15.19 2.92
C THR A 180 10.44 -14.40 2.45
N TYR A 181 10.40 -13.98 1.18
CA TYR A 181 9.22 -13.35 0.58
C TYR A 181 8.00 -14.28 0.57
N ILE A 182 8.20 -15.55 0.25
CA ILE A 182 7.17 -16.60 0.30
C ILE A 182 6.71 -16.86 1.75
N ASP A 183 7.62 -16.87 2.72
CA ASP A 183 7.26 -16.99 4.15
C ASP A 183 6.38 -15.82 4.62
N MET A 184 6.72 -14.59 4.17
CA MET A 184 5.89 -13.41 4.43
C MET A 184 4.50 -13.55 3.78
N GLN A 185 4.40 -14.05 2.54
CA GLN A 185 3.10 -14.31 1.91
C GLN A 185 2.27 -15.34 2.67
N ALA A 186 2.89 -16.41 3.15
CA ALA A 186 2.23 -17.45 3.93
C ALA A 186 1.64 -16.93 5.25
N LEU A 187 2.37 -16.05 5.96
CA LEU A 187 1.87 -15.35 7.16
C LEU A 187 0.58 -14.55 6.88
N HIS A 188 0.45 -14.02 5.65
CA HIS A 188 -0.68 -13.22 5.20
C HIS A 188 -1.76 -14.03 4.46
N ASN A 189 -1.71 -15.36 4.49
CA ASN A 189 -2.66 -16.24 3.80
C ASN A 189 -2.74 -16.01 2.26
N MET A 190 -1.70 -15.43 1.66
CA MET A 190 -1.58 -15.30 0.20
C MET A 190 -1.23 -16.65 -0.41
N ASN A 191 -1.58 -16.85 -1.69
CA ASN A 191 -1.41 -18.13 -2.38
C ASN A 191 -0.80 -18.00 -3.79
N ARG A 192 -0.35 -16.80 -4.19
CA ARG A 192 0.28 -16.56 -5.49
C ARG A 192 1.53 -15.70 -5.35
N LEU A 193 2.66 -16.22 -5.81
CA LEU A 193 3.84 -15.41 -6.11
C LEU A 193 3.83 -15.14 -7.62
N HIS A 194 3.56 -13.91 -8.02
CA HIS A 194 3.76 -13.49 -9.40
C HIS A 194 5.21 -13.06 -9.55
N TRP A 195 6.01 -13.85 -10.27
CA TRP A 195 7.46 -13.66 -10.30
C TRP A 195 7.91 -13.09 -11.64
N HIS A 196 8.22 -11.80 -11.64
CA HIS A 196 8.74 -11.09 -12.80
C HIS A 196 10.26 -11.24 -12.88
N ILE A 197 10.67 -12.09 -13.82
CA ILE A 197 12.03 -12.62 -13.91
C ILE A 197 12.80 -12.11 -15.13
N THR A 198 12.19 -11.28 -15.98
CA THR A 198 12.86 -10.70 -17.16
C THR A 198 12.31 -9.32 -17.46
N ASP A 199 13.20 -8.35 -17.70
CA ASP A 199 12.85 -7.01 -18.20
C ASP A 199 14.03 -6.43 -18.99
N ASP A 200 13.95 -5.17 -19.42
CA ASP A 200 14.99 -4.46 -20.15
C ASP A 200 16.35 -4.40 -19.43
N GLN A 201 16.33 -4.29 -18.10
CA GLN A 201 17.53 -4.14 -17.26
C GLN A 201 18.11 -5.47 -16.78
N GLY A 202 17.51 -6.60 -17.15
CA GLY A 202 18.09 -7.92 -16.88
C GLY A 202 17.19 -9.12 -17.19
N TRP A 203 17.83 -10.19 -17.65
CA TRP A 203 17.22 -11.51 -17.79
C TRP A 203 17.66 -12.45 -16.67
N ARG A 204 16.73 -13.03 -15.90
CA ARG A 204 17.07 -13.74 -14.65
C ARG A 204 16.90 -15.25 -14.68
N LEU A 205 16.49 -15.88 -15.77
CA LEU A 205 16.29 -17.35 -15.80
C LEU A 205 17.22 -18.04 -16.81
N GLU A 206 17.87 -19.11 -16.41
CA GLU A 206 18.62 -19.95 -17.34
C GLU A 206 17.70 -20.66 -18.36
N ILE A 207 17.92 -20.42 -19.65
CA ILE A 207 17.28 -21.14 -20.76
C ILE A 207 18.36 -21.90 -21.53
N LYS A 208 18.28 -23.23 -21.58
CA LYS A 208 19.32 -24.10 -22.12
C LYS A 208 19.55 -23.87 -23.61
N LYS A 209 18.47 -23.66 -24.38
CA LYS A 209 18.57 -23.36 -25.83
C LYS A 209 19.20 -22.00 -26.12
N TYR A 210 19.12 -21.05 -25.18
CA TYR A 210 19.56 -19.66 -25.38
C TYR A 210 20.50 -19.19 -24.27
N PRO A 211 21.72 -19.75 -24.14
CA PRO A 211 22.62 -19.48 -23.02
C PRO A 211 23.02 -18.00 -22.88
N LYS A 212 23.09 -17.26 -23.99
CA LYS A 212 23.41 -15.82 -23.96
C LYS A 212 22.40 -14.97 -23.18
N LEU A 213 21.17 -15.46 -22.95
CA LEU A 213 20.21 -14.73 -22.12
C LEU A 213 20.75 -14.50 -20.70
N THR A 214 21.53 -15.43 -20.15
CA THR A 214 22.18 -15.25 -18.84
C THR A 214 23.66 -14.90 -18.94
N GLU A 215 24.38 -15.32 -19.98
CA GLU A 215 25.79 -14.90 -20.17
C GLU A 215 25.91 -13.39 -20.46
N ILE A 216 24.96 -12.82 -21.20
CA ILE A 216 24.92 -11.39 -21.57
C ILE A 216 23.72 -10.71 -20.91
N GLY A 217 22.50 -11.20 -21.15
CA GLY A 217 21.27 -10.52 -20.77
C GLY A 217 21.07 -10.32 -19.26
N ALA A 218 21.76 -11.10 -18.41
CA ALA A 218 21.70 -10.94 -16.96
C ALA A 218 22.58 -9.79 -16.42
N ASN A 219 23.44 -9.18 -17.24
CA ASN A 219 24.47 -8.26 -16.77
C ASN A 219 24.36 -6.89 -17.47
N ARG A 220 24.31 -5.82 -16.66
CA ARG A 220 24.42 -4.43 -17.13
C ARG A 220 25.69 -3.80 -16.60
N THR A 221 26.25 -2.84 -17.33
CA THR A 221 27.58 -2.28 -17.02
C THR A 221 27.57 -1.32 -15.83
N GLU A 222 26.46 -0.63 -15.60
CA GLU A 222 26.23 0.34 -14.53
C GLU A 222 24.73 0.56 -14.34
N THR A 223 24.35 1.19 -13.23
CA THR A 223 22.95 1.53 -12.92
C THR A 223 22.82 3.04 -12.74
N VAL A 224 21.77 3.64 -13.32
CA VAL A 224 21.50 5.08 -13.22
C VAL A 224 21.20 5.47 -11.76
N ILE A 225 21.72 6.62 -11.34
CA ILE A 225 21.48 7.18 -10.00
C ILE A 225 20.22 8.07 -10.04
N GLY A 226 19.33 7.89 -9.08
CA GLY A 226 18.09 8.66 -8.98
C GLY A 226 17.15 8.41 -10.17
N ARG A 227 16.24 9.35 -10.43
CA ARG A 227 15.25 9.25 -11.51
C ARG A 227 15.88 9.64 -12.85
N ASN A 228 16.55 8.70 -13.51
CA ASN A 228 17.20 8.88 -14.81
C ASN A 228 18.03 10.17 -14.90
N SER A 229 18.85 10.46 -13.88
CA SER A 229 19.57 11.74 -13.72
C SER A 229 20.60 12.03 -14.81
N GLY A 230 21.00 11.01 -15.57
CA GLY A 230 22.16 11.04 -16.46
C GLY A 230 23.48 10.68 -15.77
N GLU A 231 23.49 10.55 -14.45
CA GLU A 231 24.62 10.04 -13.66
C GLU A 231 24.44 8.55 -13.37
N TYR A 232 25.55 7.81 -13.40
CA TYR A 232 25.58 6.35 -13.23
C TYR A 232 26.64 5.96 -12.19
N ASP A 233 26.43 4.84 -11.52
CA ASP A 233 27.30 4.38 -10.43
C ASP A 233 28.63 3.75 -10.89
N GLY A 234 28.79 3.47 -12.20
CA GLY A 234 29.97 2.85 -12.78
C GLY A 234 30.20 1.39 -12.35
N LYS A 235 29.19 0.69 -11.82
CA LYS A 235 29.35 -0.66 -11.25
C LYS A 235 28.60 -1.72 -12.07
N PRO A 236 29.30 -2.73 -12.61
CA PRO A 236 28.64 -3.88 -13.21
C PRO A 236 27.68 -4.56 -12.22
N TYR A 237 26.47 -4.85 -12.68
CA TYR A 237 25.41 -5.44 -11.87
C TYR A 237 24.73 -6.58 -12.63
N GLY A 238 24.42 -7.68 -11.94
CA GLY A 238 23.77 -8.83 -12.55
C GLY A 238 23.46 -9.95 -11.56
N GLY A 239 23.08 -11.10 -12.11
CA GLY A 239 22.59 -12.26 -11.37
C GLY A 239 21.46 -12.96 -12.13
N PHE A 240 21.36 -14.28 -11.99
CA PHE A 240 20.30 -15.09 -12.56
C PHE A 240 20.11 -16.38 -11.73
N TYR A 241 18.94 -17.00 -11.89
CA TYR A 241 18.59 -18.30 -11.34
C TYR A 241 18.84 -19.39 -12.37
N THR A 242 19.54 -20.43 -11.95
CA THR A 242 19.56 -21.70 -12.70
C THR A 242 18.16 -22.33 -12.68
N GLN A 243 17.89 -23.24 -13.63
CA GLN A 243 16.61 -23.95 -13.63
C GLN A 243 16.37 -24.75 -12.34
N GLU A 244 17.42 -25.28 -11.71
CA GLU A 244 17.32 -26.02 -10.45
C GLU A 244 16.99 -25.10 -9.27
N GLN A 245 17.57 -23.89 -9.21
CA GLN A 245 17.19 -22.90 -8.21
C GLN A 245 15.74 -22.42 -8.38
N ALA A 246 15.26 -22.28 -9.62
CA ALA A 246 13.86 -21.95 -9.87
C ALA A 246 12.92 -23.09 -9.43
N LYS A 247 13.26 -24.36 -9.69
CA LYS A 247 12.52 -25.53 -9.19
C LYS A 247 12.52 -25.58 -7.66
N GLU A 248 13.65 -25.30 -7.02
CA GLU A 248 13.76 -25.22 -5.56
C GLU A 248 12.79 -24.17 -4.97
N ILE A 249 12.65 -23.01 -5.62
CA ILE A 249 11.69 -21.96 -5.22
C ILE A 249 10.24 -22.43 -5.41
N VAL A 250 9.94 -23.11 -6.52
CA VAL A 250 8.61 -23.69 -6.79
C VAL A 250 8.25 -24.71 -5.70
N ASP A 251 9.16 -25.61 -5.35
CA ASP A 251 8.94 -26.63 -4.32
C ASP A 251 8.75 -25.98 -2.95
N TYR A 252 9.58 -24.99 -2.59
CA TYR A 252 9.47 -24.25 -1.33
C TYR A 252 8.12 -23.50 -1.20
N ALA A 253 7.64 -22.91 -2.30
CA ALA A 253 6.32 -22.28 -2.37
C ALA A 253 5.18 -23.31 -2.24
N ALA A 254 5.30 -24.46 -2.91
CA ALA A 254 4.31 -25.53 -2.88
C ALA A 254 4.15 -26.13 -1.48
N GLU A 255 5.22 -26.15 -0.68
CA GLU A 255 5.13 -26.54 0.74
C GLU A 255 4.16 -25.69 1.56
N ARG A 256 4.06 -24.41 1.19
CA ARG A 256 3.20 -23.38 1.81
C ARG A 256 1.92 -23.12 1.02
N TYR A 257 1.61 -24.01 0.08
CA TYR A 257 0.42 -23.92 -0.78
C TYR A 257 0.37 -22.62 -1.62
N ILE A 258 1.53 -22.06 -1.95
CA ILE A 258 1.68 -20.90 -2.84
C ILE A 258 2.06 -21.39 -4.23
N THR A 259 1.31 -20.97 -5.25
CA THR A 259 1.66 -21.22 -6.65
C THR A 259 2.54 -20.09 -7.18
N VAL A 260 3.67 -20.43 -7.79
CA VAL A 260 4.53 -19.46 -8.48
C VAL A 260 4.05 -19.31 -9.92
N VAL A 261 3.56 -18.11 -10.26
CA VAL A 261 3.16 -17.71 -11.61
C VAL A 261 4.35 -16.97 -12.23
N PRO A 262 5.12 -17.59 -13.13
CA PRO A 262 6.25 -16.91 -13.75
C PRO A 262 5.78 -15.90 -14.79
N GLU A 263 6.52 -14.81 -14.92
CA GLU A 263 6.39 -13.83 -15.99
C GLU A 263 7.69 -13.69 -16.77
N ILE A 264 7.60 -13.97 -18.06
CA ILE A 264 8.55 -13.48 -19.06
C ILE A 264 7.76 -12.49 -19.91
N ASP A 265 8.01 -11.20 -19.75
CA ASP A 265 7.22 -10.17 -20.43
C ASP A 265 7.50 -10.13 -21.93
N LEU A 266 6.46 -10.03 -22.76
CA LEU A 266 6.56 -9.87 -24.21
C LEU A 266 5.38 -9.06 -24.78
N PRO A 267 5.57 -8.38 -25.92
CA PRO A 267 6.80 -8.24 -26.69
C PRO A 267 7.63 -7.00 -26.32
N GLY A 268 7.14 -6.17 -25.39
CA GLY A 268 7.88 -5.10 -24.70
C GLY A 268 8.89 -5.66 -23.70
N HIS A 269 9.54 -4.79 -22.92
CA HIS A 269 10.43 -5.17 -21.80
C HIS A 269 11.46 -6.27 -22.12
N MET A 270 12.00 -6.25 -23.35
CA MET A 270 12.80 -7.35 -23.91
C MET A 270 14.21 -6.93 -24.29
N GLN A 271 14.67 -5.75 -23.85
CA GLN A 271 15.99 -5.25 -24.22
C GLN A 271 17.14 -6.14 -23.74
N ALA A 272 16.98 -6.84 -22.62
CA ALA A 272 17.96 -7.85 -22.18
C ALA A 272 18.10 -9.02 -23.16
N ALA A 273 16.98 -9.52 -23.71
CA ALA A 273 16.99 -10.56 -24.73
C ALA A 273 17.54 -10.03 -26.07
N LEU A 274 17.22 -8.79 -26.43
CA LEU A 274 17.78 -8.13 -27.62
C LEU A 274 19.29 -7.94 -27.53
N ALA A 275 19.84 -7.61 -26.35
CA ALA A 275 21.29 -7.51 -26.15
C ALA A 275 21.98 -8.88 -26.33
N ALA A 276 21.33 -9.96 -25.88
CA ALA A 276 21.84 -11.32 -26.05
C ALA A 276 21.75 -11.84 -27.50
N TYR A 277 20.65 -11.54 -28.19
CA TYR A 277 20.34 -11.95 -29.56
C TYR A 277 19.77 -10.77 -30.38
N PRO A 278 20.62 -9.87 -30.90
CA PRO A 278 20.19 -8.67 -31.61
C PRO A 278 19.34 -8.93 -32.85
N GLU A 279 19.46 -10.11 -33.46
CA GLU A 279 18.63 -10.56 -34.58
C GLU A 279 17.12 -10.65 -34.26
N LEU A 280 16.74 -10.68 -32.98
CA LEU A 280 15.34 -10.67 -32.53
C LEU A 280 14.69 -9.28 -32.64
N GLY A 281 15.49 -8.21 -32.70
CA GLY A 281 15.01 -6.83 -32.77
C GLY A 281 14.74 -6.36 -34.20
N CYS A 282 13.96 -5.28 -34.35
CA CYS A 282 13.58 -4.75 -35.67
C CYS A 282 14.76 -4.16 -36.45
N THR A 283 15.71 -3.52 -35.74
CA THR A 283 16.87 -2.85 -36.34
C THR A 283 18.08 -3.78 -36.49
N GLY A 284 18.08 -4.92 -35.77
CA GLY A 284 19.20 -5.86 -35.75
C GLY A 284 20.36 -5.45 -34.81
N GLY A 285 20.16 -4.40 -33.99
CA GLY A 285 21.12 -3.89 -33.03
C GLY A 285 22.09 -2.83 -33.59
N PRO A 286 23.16 -2.51 -32.84
CA PRO A 286 23.51 -3.09 -31.53
C PRO A 286 22.50 -2.68 -30.43
N TYR A 287 22.32 -3.56 -29.46
CA TYR A 287 21.54 -3.30 -28.24
C TYR A 287 22.41 -3.60 -27.02
N GLU A 288 22.13 -2.92 -25.91
CA GLU A 288 22.77 -3.14 -24.61
C GLU A 288 21.67 -3.42 -23.58
N VAL A 289 21.97 -4.27 -22.59
CA VAL A 289 21.10 -4.44 -21.41
C VAL A 289 20.95 -3.07 -20.75
N TRP A 290 19.70 -2.67 -20.50
CA TRP A 290 19.42 -1.29 -20.20
C TRP A 290 19.90 -0.91 -18.79
N ARG A 291 20.34 0.35 -18.65
CA ARG A 291 21.03 0.87 -17.45
C ARG A 291 20.19 1.88 -16.69
N GLN A 292 19.01 2.18 -17.23
CA GLN A 292 18.09 3.20 -16.78
C GLN A 292 16.65 2.65 -16.79
N TRP A 293 15.73 3.41 -16.23
CA TRP A 293 14.34 3.00 -16.03
C TRP A 293 13.42 3.59 -17.10
N GLY A 294 12.24 3.01 -17.26
CA GLY A 294 11.18 3.49 -18.16
C GLY A 294 10.82 2.47 -19.23
N VAL A 295 10.36 2.97 -20.38
CA VAL A 295 9.84 2.15 -21.48
C VAL A 295 10.79 2.17 -22.66
N SER A 296 11.32 1.01 -23.06
CA SER A 296 12.18 0.90 -24.24
C SER A 296 11.36 0.93 -25.53
N GLU A 297 11.81 1.70 -26.52
CA GLU A 297 11.24 1.63 -27.87
C GLU A 297 11.73 0.40 -28.66
N ASP A 298 12.84 -0.20 -28.24
CA ASP A 298 13.44 -1.35 -28.91
C ASP A 298 12.86 -2.66 -28.34
N VAL A 299 11.89 -3.20 -29.08
CA VAL A 299 11.07 -4.36 -28.70
C VAL A 299 11.28 -5.54 -29.66
N LEU A 300 10.74 -6.72 -29.30
CA LEU A 300 10.80 -7.90 -30.16
C LEU A 300 10.15 -7.63 -31.54
N CYS A 301 10.77 -8.12 -32.61
CA CYS A 301 10.28 -7.93 -33.97
C CYS A 301 9.14 -8.91 -34.30
N ALA A 302 7.89 -8.48 -34.12
CA ALA A 302 6.69 -9.29 -34.40
C ALA A 302 6.57 -9.81 -35.85
N GLY A 303 7.30 -9.21 -36.80
CA GLY A 303 7.36 -9.69 -38.18
C GLY A 303 8.35 -10.83 -38.42
N ASN A 304 9.24 -11.14 -37.47
CA ASN A 304 10.32 -12.10 -37.61
C ASN A 304 9.91 -13.49 -37.08
N ASP A 305 9.91 -14.53 -37.92
CA ASP A 305 9.56 -15.90 -37.50
C ASP A 305 10.52 -16.45 -36.42
N GLN A 306 11.77 -15.96 -36.37
CA GLN A 306 12.70 -16.35 -35.31
C GLN A 306 12.25 -15.89 -33.92
N VAL A 307 11.50 -14.78 -33.82
CA VAL A 307 10.94 -14.32 -32.55
C VAL A 307 9.86 -15.28 -32.08
N LEU A 308 8.96 -15.72 -32.97
CA LEU A 308 7.92 -16.69 -32.63
C LEU A 308 8.55 -18.00 -32.12
N LYS A 309 9.55 -18.52 -32.85
CA LYS A 309 10.28 -19.73 -32.47
C LYS A 309 11.02 -19.58 -31.13
N PHE A 310 11.63 -18.40 -30.89
CA PHE A 310 12.30 -18.06 -29.64
C PHE A 310 11.32 -18.10 -28.47
N LEU A 311 10.16 -17.47 -28.61
CA LEU A 311 9.12 -17.48 -27.57
C LEU A 311 8.64 -18.91 -27.30
N GLU A 312 8.31 -19.69 -28.31
CA GLU A 312 7.92 -21.10 -28.14
C GLU A 312 8.98 -21.92 -27.38
N ASP A 313 10.26 -21.74 -27.72
CA ASP A 313 11.35 -22.49 -27.08
C ASP A 313 11.56 -22.05 -25.63
N VAL A 314 11.53 -20.75 -25.35
CA VAL A 314 11.67 -20.19 -24.00
C VAL A 314 10.50 -20.63 -23.12
N TYR A 315 9.26 -20.47 -23.59
CA TYR A 315 8.08 -20.88 -22.82
C TYR A 315 7.98 -22.39 -22.69
N GLY A 316 8.48 -23.16 -23.66
CA GLY A 316 8.61 -24.61 -23.55
C GLY A 316 9.48 -25.03 -22.36
N GLU A 317 10.65 -24.42 -22.20
CA GLU A 317 11.49 -24.68 -21.02
C GLU A 317 10.89 -24.09 -19.73
N LEU A 318 10.20 -22.94 -19.81
CA LEU A 318 9.56 -22.32 -18.65
C LEU A 318 8.50 -23.23 -18.02
N ILE A 319 7.62 -23.83 -18.84
CA ILE A 319 6.53 -24.66 -18.32
C ILE A 319 6.99 -26.03 -17.82
N GLU A 320 8.22 -26.46 -18.15
CA GLU A 320 8.86 -27.63 -17.54
C GLU A 320 9.32 -27.35 -16.09
N ILE A 321 9.65 -26.08 -15.78
CA ILE A 321 10.09 -25.64 -14.45
C ILE A 321 8.89 -25.29 -13.57
N PHE A 322 7.94 -24.53 -14.12
CA PHE A 322 6.82 -23.97 -13.37
C PHE A 322 5.53 -24.74 -13.68
N PRO A 323 4.96 -25.50 -12.72
CA PRO A 323 3.75 -26.29 -12.94
C PRO A 323 2.45 -25.48 -12.88
N SER A 324 2.53 -24.16 -12.66
CA SER A 324 1.35 -23.29 -12.61
C SER A 324 0.48 -23.44 -13.86
N GLN A 325 -0.83 -23.54 -13.66
CA GLN A 325 -1.81 -23.53 -14.74
C GLN A 325 -1.80 -22.19 -15.48
N TYR A 326 -1.64 -21.09 -14.75
CA TYR A 326 -1.54 -19.75 -15.32
C TYR A 326 -0.07 -19.36 -15.50
N ILE A 327 0.27 -18.82 -16.67
CA ILE A 327 1.58 -18.29 -17.00
C ILE A 327 1.38 -16.83 -17.42
N HIS A 328 2.14 -15.90 -16.84
CA HIS A 328 2.04 -14.49 -17.20
C HIS A 328 2.92 -14.22 -18.44
N VAL A 329 2.35 -13.55 -19.43
CA VAL A 329 3.04 -13.20 -20.68
C VAL A 329 3.34 -11.71 -20.79
N GLY A 330 3.00 -10.93 -19.77
CA GLY A 330 3.19 -9.49 -19.74
C GLY A 330 2.31 -8.77 -20.75
N GLY A 331 2.93 -8.02 -21.67
CA GLY A 331 2.26 -7.31 -22.75
C GLY A 331 2.02 -5.82 -22.49
N ASP A 332 2.51 -5.31 -21.37
CA ASP A 332 2.50 -3.89 -21.04
C ASP A 332 3.55 -3.10 -21.83
N GLU A 333 3.33 -1.78 -21.86
CA GLU A 333 4.29 -0.77 -22.31
C GLU A 333 5.15 -1.21 -23.53
N CYS A 334 4.50 -1.70 -24.60
CA CYS A 334 5.15 -2.05 -25.85
C CYS A 334 4.90 -0.95 -26.92
N PRO A 335 5.79 0.06 -27.06
CA PRO A 335 5.69 1.07 -28.10
C PRO A 335 5.67 0.46 -29.49
N LYS A 336 4.80 0.99 -30.35
CA LYS A 336 4.65 0.52 -31.73
C LYS A 336 5.66 1.15 -32.71
N VAL A 337 6.49 2.09 -32.22
CA VAL A 337 7.40 2.96 -33.00
C VAL A 337 8.35 2.19 -33.92
N ARG A 338 8.96 1.09 -33.45
CA ARG A 338 9.84 0.26 -34.29
C ARG A 338 9.07 -0.55 -35.31
N TRP A 339 7.88 -1.06 -34.97
CA TRP A 339 7.06 -1.87 -35.87
C TRP A 339 6.48 -1.06 -37.04
N GLU A 340 6.13 0.21 -36.81
CA GLU A 340 5.68 1.14 -37.85
C GLU A 340 6.70 1.27 -38.99
N LYS A 341 7.99 1.25 -38.66
CA LYS A 341 9.11 1.43 -39.60
C LYS A 341 9.72 0.11 -40.09
N CYS A 342 9.44 -1.00 -39.42
CA CYS A 342 10.07 -2.29 -39.70
C CYS A 342 9.45 -2.96 -40.95
N PRO A 343 10.24 -3.25 -42.01
CA PRO A 343 9.73 -3.93 -43.20
C PRO A 343 9.16 -5.32 -42.91
N LYS A 344 9.74 -6.07 -41.95
CA LYS A 344 9.22 -7.40 -41.54
C LYS A 344 7.85 -7.27 -40.88
N CYS A 345 7.68 -6.34 -39.93
CA CYS A 345 6.41 -6.13 -39.24
C CYS A 345 5.33 -5.64 -40.21
N GLN A 346 5.65 -4.68 -41.08
CA GLN A 346 4.70 -4.20 -42.09
C GLN A 346 4.33 -5.29 -43.11
N ALA A 347 5.25 -6.18 -43.45
CA ALA A 347 4.95 -7.36 -44.29
C ALA A 347 3.99 -8.34 -43.59
N ARG A 348 4.17 -8.59 -42.28
CA ARG A 348 3.26 -9.43 -41.48
C ARG A 348 1.87 -8.83 -41.41
N ILE A 349 1.76 -7.53 -41.11
CA ILE A 349 0.50 -6.77 -41.12
C ILE A 349 -0.22 -6.93 -42.45
N LYS A 350 0.51 -6.75 -43.58
CA LYS A 350 -0.06 -6.90 -44.92
C LYS A 350 -0.53 -8.32 -45.19
N ALA A 351 0.25 -9.34 -44.82
CA ALA A 351 -0.07 -10.74 -45.05
C ALA A 351 -1.30 -11.21 -44.24
N LEU A 352 -1.42 -10.74 -43.00
CA LEU A 352 -2.56 -11.02 -42.12
C LEU A 352 -3.78 -10.12 -42.42
N GLY A 353 -3.63 -9.12 -43.27
CA GLY A 353 -4.71 -8.18 -43.61
C GLY A 353 -5.14 -7.30 -42.43
N LEU A 354 -4.25 -7.01 -41.48
CA LEU A 354 -4.55 -6.18 -40.31
C LEU A 354 -4.76 -4.73 -40.73
N LYS A 355 -5.82 -4.10 -40.23
CA LYS A 355 -6.21 -2.72 -40.58
C LYS A 355 -6.45 -1.92 -39.32
N SER A 356 -6.18 -0.62 -39.40
CA SER A 356 -6.64 0.33 -38.40
C SER A 356 -8.15 0.55 -38.52
N ASP A 357 -8.82 0.70 -37.39
CA ASP A 357 -10.21 1.10 -37.27
C ASP A 357 -10.36 2.22 -36.21
N GLN A 358 -11.57 2.47 -35.72
CA GLN A 358 -11.82 3.50 -34.71
C GLN A 358 -11.29 3.12 -33.31
N SER A 359 -11.07 1.84 -33.05
CA SER A 359 -10.70 1.30 -31.75
C SER A 359 -9.24 0.88 -31.69
N HIS A 360 -8.66 0.43 -32.81
CA HIS A 360 -7.32 -0.12 -32.84
C HIS A 360 -6.48 0.28 -34.07
N SER A 361 -5.18 0.48 -33.85
CA SER A 361 -4.21 0.59 -34.93
C SER A 361 -3.81 -0.80 -35.50
N LYS A 362 -3.28 -0.83 -36.73
CA LYS A 362 -2.75 -2.07 -37.33
C LYS A 362 -1.57 -2.66 -36.53
N GLU A 363 -0.79 -1.85 -35.82
CA GLU A 363 0.28 -2.29 -34.94
C GLU A 363 -0.23 -2.82 -33.59
N GLU A 364 -1.30 -2.28 -33.01
CA GLU A 364 -1.99 -2.91 -31.87
C GLU A 364 -2.57 -4.27 -32.24
N ARG A 365 -3.18 -4.38 -33.44
CA ARG A 365 -3.60 -5.68 -34.00
C ARG A 365 -2.41 -6.65 -34.16
N LEU A 366 -1.22 -6.14 -34.44
CA LEU A 366 0.00 -6.94 -34.53
C LEU A 366 0.48 -7.41 -33.15
N GLN A 367 0.32 -6.61 -32.09
CA GLN A 367 0.53 -7.05 -30.71
C GLN A 367 -0.41 -8.21 -30.36
N SER A 368 -1.71 -8.05 -30.63
CA SER A 368 -2.71 -9.10 -30.44
C SER A 368 -2.34 -10.40 -31.19
N PHE A 369 -1.77 -10.32 -32.40
CA PHE A 369 -1.25 -11.49 -33.12
C PHE A 369 -0.15 -12.23 -32.33
N VAL A 370 0.80 -11.52 -31.73
CA VAL A 370 1.87 -12.12 -30.93
C VAL A 370 1.29 -12.79 -29.66
N ILE A 371 0.40 -12.10 -28.96
CA ILE A 371 -0.27 -12.63 -27.76
C ILE A 371 -1.10 -13.88 -28.10
N ASN A 372 -1.87 -13.87 -29.19
CA ASN A 372 -2.63 -15.04 -29.65
C ASN A 372 -1.72 -16.22 -30.01
N HIS A 373 -0.54 -15.96 -30.58
CA HIS A 373 0.41 -17.01 -30.92
C HIS A 373 0.93 -17.72 -29.65
N ILE A 374 1.34 -16.95 -28.63
CA ILE A 374 1.84 -17.54 -27.38
C ILE A 374 0.73 -18.15 -26.52
N GLU A 375 -0.48 -17.56 -26.52
CA GLU A 375 -1.67 -18.15 -25.90
C GLU A 375 -1.93 -19.54 -26.50
N LYS A 376 -1.97 -19.63 -27.83
CA LYS A 376 -2.21 -20.90 -28.51
C LYS A 376 -1.15 -21.94 -28.13
N PHE A 377 0.12 -21.57 -28.16
CA PHE A 377 1.20 -22.48 -27.77
C PHE A 377 1.03 -22.99 -26.34
N LEU A 378 0.75 -22.09 -25.39
CA LEU A 378 0.57 -22.45 -23.98
C LEU A 378 -0.70 -23.28 -23.74
N ASN A 379 -1.81 -22.96 -24.41
CA ASN A 379 -3.05 -23.74 -24.39
C ASN A 379 -2.84 -25.17 -24.92
N ASP A 380 -2.09 -25.33 -26.02
CA ASP A 380 -1.74 -26.65 -26.58
C ASP A 380 -0.92 -27.50 -25.59
N HIS A 381 -0.27 -26.87 -24.60
CA HIS A 381 0.46 -27.51 -23.49
C HIS A 381 -0.31 -27.50 -22.14
N GLY A 382 -1.62 -27.23 -22.18
CA GLY A 382 -2.51 -27.30 -21.02
C GLY A 382 -2.39 -26.11 -20.04
N ARG A 383 -1.85 -24.97 -20.48
CA ARG A 383 -1.70 -23.76 -19.68
C ARG A 383 -2.63 -22.64 -20.16
N GLN A 384 -2.97 -21.72 -19.27
CA GLN A 384 -3.73 -20.50 -19.54
C GLN A 384 -2.81 -19.29 -19.39
N ILE A 385 -3.12 -18.18 -20.07
CA ILE A 385 -2.31 -16.96 -19.98
C ILE A 385 -2.92 -15.92 -19.05
N ILE A 386 -2.06 -15.15 -18.41
CA ILE A 386 -2.39 -13.84 -17.84
C ILE A 386 -1.57 -12.80 -18.61
N GLY A 387 -2.15 -11.64 -18.90
CA GLY A 387 -1.40 -10.48 -19.41
C GLY A 387 -1.92 -9.17 -18.82
N TRP A 388 -1.07 -8.14 -18.83
CA TRP A 388 -1.42 -6.80 -18.40
C TRP A 388 -2.52 -6.20 -19.28
N ASP A 389 -3.30 -5.23 -18.78
CA ASP A 389 -4.50 -4.74 -19.47
C ASP A 389 -4.27 -4.17 -20.88
N GLU A 390 -3.04 -3.86 -21.27
CA GLU A 390 -2.60 -3.61 -22.64
C GLU A 390 -2.90 -4.75 -23.62
N ILE A 391 -3.05 -6.02 -23.19
CA ILE A 391 -3.43 -7.12 -24.09
C ILE A 391 -4.85 -6.97 -24.67
N LEU A 392 -5.64 -6.01 -24.16
CA LEU A 392 -6.90 -5.57 -24.80
C LEU A 392 -6.67 -4.87 -26.14
N GLU A 393 -5.50 -4.27 -26.37
CA GLU A 393 -5.13 -3.61 -27.61
C GLU A 393 -5.13 -4.59 -28.79
N GLY A 394 -5.87 -4.28 -29.85
CA GLY A 394 -6.01 -5.11 -31.04
C GLY A 394 -7.05 -6.24 -30.92
N GLY A 395 -7.68 -6.38 -29.75
CA GLY A 395 -8.64 -7.44 -29.44
C GLY A 395 -7.99 -8.55 -28.62
N LEU A 396 -8.69 -8.96 -27.56
CA LEU A 396 -8.19 -9.88 -26.55
C LEU A 396 -8.09 -11.31 -27.11
N ALA A 397 -7.07 -12.05 -26.68
CA ALA A 397 -6.95 -13.47 -26.97
C ALA A 397 -8.06 -14.24 -26.22
N PRO A 398 -8.74 -15.22 -26.85
CA PRO A 398 -10.04 -15.72 -26.43
C PRO A 398 -10.10 -16.38 -25.04
N ASN A 399 -8.97 -16.87 -24.52
CA ASN A 399 -8.89 -17.53 -23.21
C ASN A 399 -8.07 -16.74 -22.18
N ALA A 400 -7.67 -15.51 -22.50
CA ALA A 400 -6.79 -14.73 -21.65
C ALA A 400 -7.47 -14.28 -20.36
N THR A 401 -6.72 -14.33 -19.26
CA THR A 401 -7.03 -13.59 -18.02
C THR A 401 -6.32 -12.24 -18.06
N VAL A 402 -7.00 -11.17 -17.65
CA VAL A 402 -6.45 -9.80 -17.68
C VAL A 402 -6.01 -9.35 -16.28
N MET A 403 -4.79 -8.83 -16.16
CA MET A 403 -4.30 -8.17 -14.96
C MET A 403 -4.40 -6.64 -15.12
N SER A 404 -5.33 -6.01 -14.39
CA SER A 404 -5.63 -4.58 -14.53
C SER A 404 -4.73 -3.73 -13.64
N TRP A 405 -3.85 -2.94 -14.24
CA TRP A 405 -2.88 -2.14 -13.50
C TRP A 405 -3.03 -0.63 -13.69
N ARG A 406 -3.52 -0.17 -14.85
CA ARG A 406 -3.74 1.26 -15.15
C ARG A 406 -5.07 1.74 -14.57
N GLY A 407 -5.17 1.66 -13.24
CA GLY A 407 -6.44 1.71 -12.54
C GLY A 407 -7.31 0.48 -12.81
N GLU A 408 -8.63 0.64 -12.71
CA GLU A 408 -9.59 -0.47 -12.79
C GLU A 408 -10.24 -0.63 -14.17
N LYS A 409 -10.04 0.35 -15.07
CA LYS A 409 -10.79 0.43 -16.33
C LYS A 409 -10.56 -0.80 -17.22
N GLY A 410 -9.32 -1.26 -17.33
CA GLY A 410 -8.97 -2.45 -18.11
C GLY A 410 -9.69 -3.70 -17.61
N GLY A 411 -9.66 -3.93 -16.30
CA GLY A 411 -10.36 -5.05 -15.66
C GLY A 411 -11.89 -4.97 -15.81
N ILE A 412 -12.48 -3.78 -15.67
CA ILE A 412 -13.92 -3.57 -15.89
C ILE A 412 -14.31 -3.95 -17.33
N GLU A 413 -13.52 -3.52 -18.32
CA GLU A 413 -13.78 -3.84 -19.73
C GLU A 413 -13.62 -5.33 -20.02
N ALA A 414 -12.56 -5.97 -19.50
CA ALA A 414 -12.32 -7.40 -19.65
C ALA A 414 -13.45 -8.25 -19.03
N ALA A 415 -13.93 -7.88 -17.84
CA ALA A 415 -15.04 -8.55 -17.18
C ALA A 415 -16.34 -8.47 -17.99
N LYS A 416 -16.63 -7.32 -18.63
CA LYS A 416 -17.77 -7.15 -19.54
C LYS A 416 -17.66 -8.03 -20.79
N GLN A 417 -16.43 -8.29 -21.23
CA GLN A 417 -16.12 -9.22 -22.31
C GLN A 417 -16.09 -10.69 -21.84
N LYS A 418 -16.37 -10.96 -20.56
CA LYS A 418 -16.40 -12.31 -19.95
C LYS A 418 -15.04 -12.99 -19.86
N HIS A 419 -13.98 -12.20 -19.74
CA HIS A 419 -12.64 -12.69 -19.40
C HIS A 419 -12.41 -12.60 -17.90
N ASP A 420 -11.69 -13.58 -17.35
CA ASP A 420 -11.27 -13.54 -15.96
C ASP A 420 -10.30 -12.37 -15.71
N VAL A 421 -10.37 -11.80 -14.51
CA VAL A 421 -9.64 -10.58 -14.14
C VAL A 421 -8.93 -10.75 -12.81
N ILE A 422 -7.69 -10.28 -12.74
CA ILE A 422 -6.94 -10.07 -11.50
C ILE A 422 -6.73 -8.56 -11.34
N MET A 423 -7.17 -8.00 -10.23
CA MET A 423 -7.05 -6.57 -9.96
C MET A 423 -5.72 -6.23 -9.30
N THR A 424 -4.92 -5.39 -9.95
CA THR A 424 -3.66 -4.83 -9.41
C THR A 424 -3.56 -3.31 -9.67
N PRO A 425 -4.61 -2.50 -9.46
CA PRO A 425 -4.61 -1.11 -9.90
C PRO A 425 -3.54 -0.28 -9.18
N ASN A 426 -2.73 0.47 -9.93
CA ASN A 426 -1.69 1.36 -9.41
C ASN A 426 -2.23 2.48 -8.49
N THR A 427 -3.54 2.76 -8.55
CA THR A 427 -4.22 3.70 -7.64
C THR A 427 -4.36 3.18 -6.22
N TYR A 428 -4.11 1.88 -5.99
CA TYR A 428 -4.25 1.22 -4.68
C TYR A 428 -3.10 0.27 -4.33
N LEU A 429 -2.54 -0.47 -5.30
CA LEU A 429 -1.78 -1.70 -5.04
C LEU A 429 -0.38 -1.74 -5.69
N TYR A 430 0.25 -0.58 -5.91
CA TYR A 430 1.64 -0.47 -6.38
C TYR A 430 2.59 -0.11 -5.22
N PHE A 431 3.16 -1.12 -4.57
CA PHE A 431 3.90 -0.94 -3.32
C PHE A 431 5.33 -0.49 -3.51
N ASP A 432 5.76 -0.20 -4.72
CA ASP A 432 6.92 0.63 -5.04
C ASP A 432 6.67 2.14 -4.79
N TYR A 433 5.41 2.56 -4.62
CA TYR A 433 5.06 3.96 -4.32
C TYR A 433 5.27 4.29 -2.85
N TYR A 434 5.53 5.57 -2.57
CA TYR A 434 5.64 6.10 -1.20
C TYR A 434 4.40 5.80 -0.36
N GLN A 435 4.60 5.59 0.93
CA GLN A 435 3.52 5.30 1.89
C GLN A 435 3.32 6.40 2.94
N ALA A 436 4.12 7.47 2.88
CA ALA A 436 3.96 8.69 3.68
C ALA A 436 3.97 9.95 2.79
N LYS A 437 3.36 11.04 3.28
CA LYS A 437 3.42 12.36 2.61
C LYS A 437 4.79 13.03 2.75
N ASP A 438 5.50 12.70 3.81
CA ASP A 438 6.83 13.22 4.15
C ASP A 438 7.92 12.49 3.35
N ILE A 439 7.91 12.69 2.04
CA ILE A 439 8.77 11.96 1.10
C ILE A 439 10.27 12.21 1.30
N GLU A 440 10.64 13.34 1.90
CA GLU A 440 12.05 13.69 2.15
C GLU A 440 12.67 12.79 3.23
N ASN A 441 11.84 12.24 4.12
CA ASN A 441 12.24 11.32 5.18
C ASN A 441 11.89 9.85 4.86
N GLU A 442 11.43 9.56 3.64
CA GLU A 442 11.26 8.20 3.14
C GLU A 442 12.52 7.72 2.41
N PRO A 443 12.80 6.40 2.36
CA PRO A 443 13.71 5.84 1.38
C PRO A 443 13.35 6.31 -0.04
N PHE A 444 14.36 6.60 -0.86
CA PHE A 444 14.13 7.09 -2.23
C PHE A 444 13.27 6.10 -3.03
N GLY A 445 12.18 6.58 -3.64
CA GLY A 445 11.22 5.76 -4.38
C GLY A 445 10.78 6.43 -5.68
N ILE A 446 9.97 5.75 -6.49
CA ILE A 446 9.56 6.26 -7.80
C ILE A 446 8.69 7.52 -7.70
N GLY A 447 7.79 7.57 -6.72
CA GLY A 447 6.75 8.58 -6.60
C GLY A 447 5.50 8.00 -5.95
N GLY A 448 4.33 8.57 -6.28
CA GLY A 448 3.04 8.09 -5.79
C GLY A 448 2.79 8.34 -4.30
N TYR A 449 1.60 7.96 -3.83
CA TYR A 449 1.23 8.01 -2.42
C TYR A 449 0.14 6.98 -2.11
N LEU A 450 0.54 5.86 -1.52
CA LEU A 450 -0.33 4.74 -1.14
C LEU A 450 -0.14 4.40 0.35
N PRO A 451 -0.71 5.22 1.26
CA PRO A 451 -0.71 4.92 2.69
C PRO A 451 -1.59 3.69 2.97
N MET A 452 -1.40 3.08 4.15
CA MET A 452 -2.16 1.90 4.58
C MET A 452 -3.68 2.08 4.46
N GLU A 453 -4.21 3.24 4.83
CA GLU A 453 -5.65 3.56 4.72
C GLU A 453 -6.15 3.45 3.28
N ARG A 454 -5.37 3.94 2.31
CA ARG A 454 -5.73 3.85 0.90
C ARG A 454 -5.83 2.39 0.46
N VAL A 455 -4.85 1.57 0.82
CA VAL A 455 -4.83 0.13 0.51
C VAL A 455 -6.05 -0.55 1.13
N TYR A 456 -6.30 -0.31 2.42
CA TYR A 456 -7.43 -0.91 3.14
C TYR A 456 -8.79 -0.49 2.56
N SER A 457 -8.91 0.76 2.09
CA SER A 457 -10.16 1.28 1.54
C SER A 457 -10.58 0.61 0.23
N TYR A 458 -9.66 -0.06 -0.49
CA TYR A 458 -9.94 -0.61 -1.81
C TYR A 458 -11.04 -1.68 -1.78
N GLU A 459 -12.05 -1.52 -2.63
CA GLU A 459 -13.10 -2.51 -2.88
C GLU A 459 -12.89 -3.11 -4.28
N PRO A 460 -12.41 -4.36 -4.38
CA PRO A 460 -12.02 -4.96 -5.67
C PRO A 460 -13.18 -5.29 -6.61
N MET A 461 -14.44 -5.24 -6.15
CA MET A 461 -15.63 -5.43 -6.99
C MET A 461 -16.19 -4.07 -7.42
N PRO A 462 -15.91 -3.59 -8.65
CA PRO A 462 -16.36 -2.26 -9.08
C PRO A 462 -17.88 -2.16 -9.09
N ALA A 463 -18.41 -1.06 -8.55
CA ALA A 463 -19.85 -0.80 -8.51
C ALA A 463 -20.49 -0.61 -9.90
N SER A 464 -19.66 -0.39 -10.93
CA SER A 464 -20.07 -0.26 -12.33
C SER A 464 -20.30 -1.59 -13.05
N LEU A 465 -19.95 -2.72 -12.42
CA LEU A 465 -20.23 -4.07 -12.92
C LEU A 465 -21.51 -4.62 -12.31
N THR A 466 -22.25 -5.39 -13.11
CA THR A 466 -23.39 -6.19 -12.63
C THR A 466 -22.92 -7.38 -11.77
N PRO A 467 -23.80 -7.98 -10.95
CA PRO A 467 -23.45 -9.17 -10.16
C PRO A 467 -22.92 -10.34 -11.01
N GLU A 468 -23.41 -10.50 -12.24
CA GLU A 468 -22.93 -11.50 -13.19
C GLU A 468 -21.52 -11.20 -13.71
N GLU A 469 -21.22 -9.94 -14.00
CA GLU A 469 -19.90 -9.50 -14.46
C GLU A 469 -18.86 -9.54 -13.33
N GLN A 470 -19.26 -9.25 -12.09
CA GLN A 470 -18.37 -9.33 -10.92
C GLN A 470 -17.81 -10.74 -10.68
N LYS A 471 -18.46 -11.80 -11.18
CA LYS A 471 -17.95 -13.18 -11.10
C LYS A 471 -16.65 -13.40 -11.87
N TYR A 472 -16.31 -12.52 -12.81
CA TYR A 472 -15.05 -12.58 -13.55
C TYR A 472 -13.89 -11.95 -12.78
N ILE A 473 -14.14 -11.21 -11.69
CA ILE A 473 -13.07 -10.74 -10.81
C ILE A 473 -12.62 -11.92 -9.93
N LYS A 474 -11.51 -12.56 -10.30
CA LYS A 474 -11.02 -13.80 -9.66
C LYS A 474 -10.06 -13.55 -8.51
N GLY A 475 -9.45 -12.38 -8.46
CA GLY A 475 -8.55 -12.05 -7.37
C GLY A 475 -7.90 -10.69 -7.42
N VAL A 476 -7.02 -10.51 -6.45
CA VAL A 476 -6.39 -9.23 -6.13
C VAL A 476 -4.93 -9.46 -5.83
N GLN A 477 -4.08 -8.55 -6.30
CA GLN A 477 -2.64 -8.62 -6.04
C GLN A 477 -2.04 -7.22 -5.93
N ALA A 478 -0.98 -7.10 -5.12
CA ALA A 478 -0.12 -5.92 -5.15
C ALA A 478 1.20 -6.20 -5.85
N ASN A 479 1.70 -5.17 -6.53
CA ASN A 479 2.94 -5.25 -7.30
C ASN A 479 4.06 -4.52 -6.56
N LEU A 480 5.23 -5.14 -6.50
CA LEU A 480 6.48 -4.49 -6.07
C LEU A 480 7.46 -4.43 -7.24
N TRP A 481 7.55 -3.28 -7.89
CA TRP A 481 8.60 -2.94 -8.85
C TRP A 481 9.85 -2.45 -8.13
N THR A 482 11.05 -2.71 -8.68
CA THR A 482 12.30 -2.60 -7.92
C THR A 482 13.33 -1.63 -8.48
N GLU A 483 12.96 -0.66 -9.31
CA GLU A 483 13.85 0.39 -9.84
C GLU A 483 14.66 1.08 -8.73
N TYR A 484 14.02 1.37 -7.59
CA TYR A 484 14.63 2.07 -6.46
C TYR A 484 14.79 1.19 -5.21
N ILE A 485 14.63 -0.12 -5.35
CA ILE A 485 14.63 -1.08 -4.25
C ILE A 485 15.77 -2.08 -4.42
N ALA A 486 16.98 -1.66 -4.07
CA ALA A 486 18.19 -2.47 -4.29
C ALA A 486 18.48 -3.53 -3.21
N THR A 487 17.73 -3.55 -2.09
CA THR A 487 17.98 -4.47 -0.97
C THR A 487 16.68 -5.05 -0.42
N PHE A 488 16.76 -6.27 0.10
CA PHE A 488 15.58 -6.95 0.64
C PHE A 488 14.98 -6.28 1.89
N PRO A 489 15.75 -5.70 2.84
CA PRO A 489 15.17 -4.91 3.91
C PRO A 489 14.40 -3.68 3.42
N HIS A 490 14.78 -3.08 2.28
CA HIS A 490 14.00 -2.02 1.65
C HIS A 490 12.72 -2.59 1.01
N ALA A 491 12.79 -3.73 0.33
CA ALA A 491 11.60 -4.43 -0.19
C ALA A 491 10.60 -4.75 0.93
N GLN A 492 11.07 -5.28 2.06
CA GLN A 492 10.27 -5.52 3.26
C GLN A 492 9.63 -4.24 3.81
N TYR A 493 10.39 -3.15 3.92
CA TYR A 493 9.86 -1.84 4.32
C TYR A 493 8.73 -1.36 3.39
N MET A 494 8.86 -1.59 2.09
CA MET A 494 7.87 -1.17 1.11
C MET A 494 6.60 -2.01 1.18
N VAL A 495 6.69 -3.33 1.40
CA VAL A 495 5.50 -4.19 1.43
C VAL A 495 4.85 -4.32 2.81
N LEU A 496 5.62 -4.27 3.90
CA LEU A 496 5.12 -4.40 5.26
C LEU A 496 5.05 -3.03 5.95
N PRO A 497 3.92 -2.65 6.58
CA PRO A 497 2.73 -3.48 6.87
C PRO A 497 1.60 -3.38 5.84
N ARG A 498 1.79 -2.80 4.65
CA ARG A 498 0.72 -2.67 3.64
C ARG A 498 0.13 -4.02 3.20
N TRP A 499 0.90 -5.11 3.26
CA TRP A 499 0.41 -6.48 3.05
C TRP A 499 -0.65 -6.93 4.06
N ALA A 500 -0.64 -6.40 5.28
CA ALA A 500 -1.71 -6.66 6.26
C ALA A 500 -3.05 -6.10 5.76
N ALA A 501 -3.05 -4.91 5.17
CA ALA A 501 -4.24 -4.32 4.56
C ALA A 501 -4.65 -5.05 3.27
N LEU A 502 -3.67 -5.44 2.43
CA LEU A 502 -3.91 -6.23 1.23
C LEU A 502 -4.57 -7.59 1.55
N CYS A 503 -4.05 -8.31 2.54
CA CYS A 503 -4.58 -9.63 2.85
C CYS A 503 -6.01 -9.58 3.42
N GLU A 504 -6.37 -8.49 4.11
CA GLU A 504 -7.75 -8.24 4.54
C GLU A 504 -8.69 -8.12 3.34
N ILE A 505 -8.35 -7.30 2.33
CA ILE A 505 -9.21 -7.13 1.14
C ILE A 505 -9.25 -8.37 0.23
N GLN A 506 -8.21 -9.20 0.29
CA GLN A 506 -8.11 -10.47 -0.42
C GLN A 506 -8.95 -11.59 0.22
N TRP A 507 -9.07 -11.59 1.54
CA TRP A 507 -9.62 -12.71 2.31
C TRP A 507 -10.99 -12.41 2.91
N SER A 508 -11.13 -11.27 3.58
CA SER A 508 -12.28 -10.93 4.41
C SER A 508 -13.43 -10.38 3.57
N SER A 509 -14.66 -10.61 4.02
CA SER A 509 -15.84 -10.09 3.36
C SER A 509 -16.01 -8.58 3.60
N PRO A 510 -16.52 -7.82 2.62
CA PRO A 510 -16.54 -6.36 2.66
C PRO A 510 -17.33 -5.79 3.85
N GLU A 511 -18.38 -6.48 4.31
CA GLU A 511 -19.20 -6.08 5.47
C GLU A 511 -18.45 -6.09 6.80
N LYS A 512 -17.30 -6.77 6.87
CA LYS A 512 -16.43 -6.78 8.06
C LYS A 512 -15.32 -5.74 8.01
N LYS A 513 -15.17 -5.01 6.90
CA LYS A 513 -14.11 -4.01 6.78
C LYS A 513 -14.40 -2.81 7.68
N ASN A 514 -13.49 -2.55 8.61
CA ASN A 514 -13.48 -1.38 9.47
C ASN A 514 -12.02 -1.00 9.75
N TYR A 515 -11.60 0.17 9.29
CA TYR A 515 -10.19 0.56 9.35
C TYR A 515 -9.70 0.78 10.78
N ALA A 516 -10.51 1.37 11.66
CA ALA A 516 -10.13 1.59 13.06
C ALA A 516 -9.95 0.26 13.80
N ASP A 517 -10.87 -0.68 13.59
CA ASP A 517 -10.79 -2.04 14.12
C ASP A 517 -9.57 -2.80 13.57
N PHE A 518 -9.29 -2.71 12.26
CA PHE A 518 -8.08 -3.26 11.65
C PHE A 518 -6.78 -2.71 12.27
N LEU A 519 -6.69 -1.39 12.50
CA LEU A 519 -5.54 -0.78 13.16
C LEU A 519 -5.35 -1.29 14.59
N SER A 520 -6.44 -1.61 15.31
CA SER A 520 -6.36 -2.19 16.66
C SER A 520 -5.78 -3.62 16.68
N ARG A 521 -5.96 -4.39 15.60
CA ARG A 521 -5.42 -5.75 15.44
C ARG A 521 -3.97 -5.78 14.95
N LEU A 522 -3.55 -4.74 14.23
CA LEU A 522 -2.23 -4.70 13.58
C LEU A 522 -1.04 -4.89 14.53
N PRO A 523 -0.98 -4.29 15.74
CA PRO A 523 0.13 -4.49 16.67
C PRO A 523 0.43 -5.96 16.99
N GLN A 524 -0.61 -6.80 17.04
CA GLN A 524 -0.46 -8.25 17.28
C GLN A 524 0.26 -8.94 16.12
N LEU A 525 -0.07 -8.59 14.87
CA LEU A 525 0.63 -9.11 13.69
C LEU A 525 2.08 -8.60 13.61
N ILE A 526 2.33 -7.34 14.00
CA ILE A 526 3.69 -6.77 14.02
C ILE A 526 4.62 -7.54 14.97
N LYS A 527 4.10 -8.12 16.07
CA LYS A 527 4.91 -9.01 16.94
C LYS A 527 5.46 -10.22 16.21
N TRP A 528 4.75 -10.72 15.19
CA TRP A 528 5.26 -11.77 14.33
C TRP A 528 6.30 -11.27 13.36
N TYR A 529 6.19 -10.03 12.85
CA TYR A 529 7.26 -9.46 12.03
C TYR A 529 8.55 -9.32 12.84
N ASP A 530 8.45 -8.81 14.08
CA ASP A 530 9.58 -8.70 15.00
C ASP A 530 10.22 -10.07 15.29
N ALA A 531 9.39 -11.08 15.59
CA ALA A 531 9.87 -12.42 15.96
C ALA A 531 10.55 -13.16 14.80
N GLU A 532 10.10 -12.93 13.57
CA GLU A 532 10.68 -13.51 12.35
C GLU A 532 11.79 -12.65 11.75
N GLY A 533 12.08 -11.48 12.34
CA GLY A 533 13.13 -10.56 11.88
C GLY A 533 12.80 -9.82 10.57
N TYR A 534 11.52 -9.63 10.27
CA TYR A 534 11.09 -8.88 9.08
C TYR A 534 11.16 -7.38 9.34
N ASN A 535 11.83 -6.63 8.46
CA ASN A 535 11.77 -5.17 8.49
C ASN A 535 10.39 -4.65 8.04
N TYR A 536 9.98 -3.48 8.50
CA TYR A 536 8.69 -2.88 8.12
C TYR A 536 8.67 -1.37 8.34
N ALA A 537 7.78 -0.69 7.64
CA ALA A 537 7.52 0.73 7.81
C ALA A 537 6.73 1.06 9.09
N LYS A 538 7.11 2.13 9.79
CA LYS A 538 6.64 2.41 11.17
C LYS A 538 5.62 3.56 11.28
N HIS A 539 5.15 4.12 10.17
CA HIS A 539 4.27 5.31 10.17
C HIS A 539 2.99 5.12 11.00
N VAL A 540 2.47 3.90 11.07
CA VAL A 540 1.29 3.58 11.87
C VAL A 540 1.49 3.66 13.38
N PHE A 541 2.75 3.67 13.83
CA PHE A 541 3.10 3.85 15.24
C PHE A 541 3.36 5.32 15.61
N ASP A 542 3.31 6.24 14.64
CA ASP A 542 3.38 7.67 14.89
C ASP A 542 2.14 8.18 15.62
N VAL A 543 2.30 9.26 16.37
CA VAL A 543 1.19 9.95 17.03
C VAL A 543 0.30 10.56 15.95
N GLN A 544 -0.94 10.12 15.89
CA GLN A 544 -1.97 10.74 15.06
C GLN A 544 -2.48 11.97 15.81
N ALA A 545 -2.27 13.15 15.22
CA ALA A 545 -2.73 14.42 15.77
C ALA A 545 -3.87 14.98 14.91
N GLU A 546 -5.05 15.09 15.50
CA GLU A 546 -6.21 15.72 14.91
C GLU A 546 -6.38 17.13 15.49
N PHE A 547 -6.55 18.10 14.62
CA PHE A 547 -6.71 19.51 14.95
C PHE A 547 -8.10 19.96 14.51
N ASP A 548 -9.00 20.12 15.48
CA ASP A 548 -10.39 20.45 15.25
C ASP A 548 -10.71 21.86 15.77
N PRO A 549 -10.97 22.81 14.85
CA PRO A 549 -11.44 24.14 15.24
C PRO A 549 -12.77 24.02 15.98
N ASN A 550 -12.86 24.63 17.16
CA ASN A 550 -14.09 24.69 17.96
C ASN A 550 -14.48 26.16 18.19
N PRO A 551 -15.20 26.77 17.21
CA PRO A 551 -15.66 28.15 17.31
C PRO A 551 -16.61 28.43 18.48
N ALA A 552 -17.32 27.41 18.97
CA ALA A 552 -18.26 27.56 20.08
C ALA A 552 -17.53 27.88 21.40
N GLU A 553 -16.33 27.31 21.60
CA GLU A 553 -15.51 27.55 22.79
C GLU A 553 -14.32 28.49 22.55
N GLY A 554 -14.10 28.90 21.30
CA GLY A 554 -12.96 29.73 20.90
C GLY A 554 -11.63 28.98 21.01
N THR A 555 -11.63 27.67 20.75
CA THR A 555 -10.46 26.79 20.93
C THR A 555 -10.07 26.09 19.64
N MET A 556 -8.79 25.76 19.53
CA MET A 556 -8.33 24.62 18.73
C MET A 556 -8.32 23.40 19.66
N ASP A 557 -9.21 22.44 19.42
CA ASP A 557 -9.28 21.18 20.16
C ASP A 557 -8.32 20.18 19.48
N VAL A 558 -7.28 19.75 20.20
CA VAL A 558 -6.29 18.79 19.68
C VAL A 558 -6.48 17.42 20.31
N THR A 559 -6.66 16.41 19.47
CA THR A 559 -6.74 15.01 19.87
C THR A 559 -5.49 14.27 19.43
N LEU A 560 -4.83 13.60 20.37
CA LEU A 560 -3.65 12.77 20.10
C LEU A 560 -3.99 11.30 20.31
N SER A 561 -3.58 10.42 19.40
CA SER A 561 -3.81 8.99 19.53
C SER A 561 -2.69 8.15 18.91
N THR A 562 -2.63 6.88 19.31
CA THR A 562 -1.77 5.85 18.74
C THR A 562 -2.58 4.57 18.57
N ILE A 563 -2.23 3.75 17.57
CA ILE A 563 -3.00 2.54 17.24
C ILE A 563 -2.93 1.47 18.35
N ASP A 564 -1.95 1.55 19.23
CA ASP A 564 -1.68 0.61 20.31
C ASP A 564 -1.96 1.18 21.70
N GLY A 565 -2.50 2.41 21.79
CA GLY A 565 -2.78 3.08 23.06
C GLY A 565 -1.51 3.40 23.86
N ALA A 566 -0.35 3.50 23.20
CA ALA A 566 0.91 3.87 23.84
C ALA A 566 0.81 5.28 24.47
N PRO A 567 1.43 5.50 25.66
CA PRO A 567 1.44 6.81 26.29
C PRO A 567 2.06 7.87 25.39
N VAL A 568 1.31 8.97 25.18
CA VAL A 568 1.76 10.13 24.41
C VAL A 568 2.17 11.23 25.37
N TYR A 569 3.39 11.73 25.18
CA TYR A 569 3.96 12.81 25.97
C TYR A 569 4.05 14.06 25.10
N TYR A 570 3.73 15.23 25.66
CA TYR A 570 3.68 16.47 24.90
C TYR A 570 4.24 17.70 25.65
N THR A 571 4.59 18.72 24.88
CA THR A 571 4.98 20.07 25.30
C THR A 571 4.23 21.09 24.45
N LEU A 572 4.04 22.31 24.96
CA LEU A 572 3.34 23.40 24.26
C LEU A 572 4.25 24.60 23.94
N ASP A 573 5.52 24.53 24.35
CA ASP A 573 6.55 25.56 24.16
C ASP A 573 7.57 25.20 23.07
N GLY A 574 7.36 24.09 22.36
CA GLY A 574 8.25 23.58 21.32
C GLY A 574 9.48 22.82 21.83
N THR A 575 9.67 22.65 23.15
CA THR A 575 10.74 21.80 23.67
C THR A 575 10.50 20.34 23.34
N GLU A 576 11.57 19.53 23.24
CA GLU A 576 11.44 18.11 22.92
C GLU A 576 10.68 17.37 24.03
N PRO A 577 9.57 16.65 23.73
CA PRO A 577 8.85 15.87 24.72
C PRO A 577 9.71 14.70 25.22
N THR A 578 9.63 14.39 26.51
CA THR A 578 10.34 13.27 27.16
C THR A 578 9.38 12.52 28.08
N ALA A 579 9.82 11.41 28.69
CA ALA A 579 9.03 10.68 29.69
C ALA A 579 8.74 11.52 30.96
N ALA A 580 9.40 12.67 31.15
CA ALA A 580 9.14 13.62 32.22
C ALA A 580 8.18 14.75 31.81
N SER A 581 7.79 14.84 30.53
CA SER A 581 6.83 15.82 30.02
C SER A 581 5.40 15.44 30.39
N SER A 582 4.43 16.32 30.11
CA SER A 582 3.01 16.07 30.36
C SER A 582 2.51 14.87 29.55
N VAL A 583 1.77 13.99 30.19
CA VAL A 583 1.08 12.87 29.53
C VAL A 583 -0.25 13.38 28.97
N TYR A 584 -0.57 12.97 27.74
CA TYR A 584 -1.87 13.24 27.13
C TYR A 584 -2.94 12.34 27.77
N GLU A 585 -3.92 12.94 28.44
CA GLU A 585 -5.03 12.23 29.11
C GLU A 585 -6.41 12.60 28.52
N GLY A 586 -6.46 13.52 27.55
CA GLY A 586 -7.69 13.99 26.92
C GLY A 586 -7.46 15.21 26.03
N VAL A 587 -8.53 15.65 25.35
CA VAL A 587 -8.49 16.74 24.35
C VAL A 587 -7.79 17.99 24.89
N LEU A 588 -6.77 18.47 24.17
CA LEU A 588 -6.06 19.70 24.51
C LEU A 588 -6.83 20.89 23.94
N LYS A 589 -7.33 21.77 24.81
CA LYS A 589 -8.09 22.97 24.42
C LYS A 589 -7.16 24.19 24.33
N ILE A 590 -6.67 24.48 23.13
CA ILE A 590 -5.70 25.57 22.88
C ILE A 590 -6.43 26.88 22.58
N LYS A 591 -6.07 27.97 23.26
CA LYS A 591 -6.66 29.32 23.11
C LYS A 591 -5.64 30.42 22.81
N GLU A 592 -4.37 30.06 22.69
CA GLU A 592 -3.25 30.98 22.56
C GLU A 592 -2.15 30.37 21.69
N ASN A 593 -1.12 31.17 21.40
CA ASN A 593 -0.01 30.71 20.57
C ASN A 593 0.77 29.62 21.30
N VAL A 594 0.88 28.45 20.67
CA VAL A 594 1.66 27.32 21.19
C VAL A 594 2.45 26.68 20.07
N THR A 595 3.56 26.04 20.44
CA THR A 595 4.23 25.06 19.58
C THR A 595 4.05 23.70 20.24
N LEU A 596 3.07 22.95 19.76
CA LEU A 596 2.80 21.60 20.22
C LEU A 596 3.90 20.68 19.68
N SER A 597 4.57 19.95 20.56
CA SER A 597 5.40 18.80 20.20
C SER A 597 4.93 17.58 20.98
N ALA A 598 4.67 16.46 20.32
CA ALA A 598 4.25 15.22 20.98
C ALA A 598 4.95 13.98 20.42
N LYS A 599 5.18 12.98 21.28
CA LYS A 599 5.73 11.68 20.88
C LYS A 599 5.17 10.55 21.73
N ALA A 600 5.05 9.36 21.14
CA ALA A 600 4.72 8.14 21.86
C ALA A 600 6.01 7.46 22.35
N ILE A 601 6.06 7.05 23.61
CA ILE A 601 7.22 6.36 24.19
C ILE A 601 6.81 4.92 24.50
N ARG A 602 7.54 3.96 23.92
CA ARG A 602 7.33 2.51 24.10
C ARG A 602 8.60 1.86 24.66
N PRO A 603 8.51 0.70 25.32
CA PRO A 603 9.68 -0.04 25.77
C PRO A 603 10.68 -0.36 24.64
N ASN A 604 10.18 -0.53 23.41
CA ASN A 604 10.97 -0.94 22.24
C ASN A 604 11.38 0.24 21.34
N GLY A 605 11.12 1.48 21.74
CA GLY A 605 11.48 2.68 20.98
C GLY A 605 10.46 3.81 21.08
N GLU A 606 10.81 4.95 20.50
CA GLU A 606 9.97 6.15 20.45
C GLU A 606 9.41 6.35 19.03
N SER A 607 8.23 6.98 18.91
CA SER A 607 7.72 7.42 17.61
C SER A 607 8.50 8.62 17.07
N LYS A 608 8.24 9.01 15.81
CA LYS A 608 8.59 10.36 15.37
C LYS A 608 7.87 11.40 16.24
N ILE A 609 8.50 12.56 16.41
CA ILE A 609 7.87 13.70 17.07
C ILE A 609 6.93 14.34 16.06
N VAL A 610 5.66 14.51 16.44
CA VAL A 610 4.73 15.40 15.74
C VAL A 610 4.92 16.80 16.31
N THR A 611 5.17 17.78 15.44
CA THR A 611 5.30 19.19 15.84
C THR A 611 4.34 20.04 15.02
N GLU A 612 3.54 20.85 15.69
CA GLU A 612 2.60 21.79 15.06
C GLU A 612 2.64 23.14 15.75
N LYS A 613 2.72 24.21 14.95
CA LYS A 613 2.63 25.57 15.44
C LYS A 613 1.20 26.07 15.28
N ILE A 614 0.58 26.44 16.39
CA ILE A 614 -0.79 26.98 16.41
C ILE A 614 -0.65 28.48 16.72
N ASP A 615 -0.90 29.32 15.72
CA ASP A 615 -0.76 30.77 15.81
C ASP A 615 -2.15 31.44 15.87
N PHE A 616 -2.63 31.71 17.09
CA PHE A 616 -3.85 32.47 17.32
C PHE A 616 -3.69 33.96 16.98
N SER A 617 -4.76 34.52 16.44
CA SER A 617 -4.95 35.96 16.22
C SER A 617 -6.40 36.36 16.54
N LYS A 618 -6.78 37.62 16.29
CA LYS A 618 -8.14 38.10 16.60
C LYS A 618 -9.21 37.42 15.73
N SER A 619 -8.85 36.94 14.55
CA SER A 619 -9.73 36.18 13.65
C SER A 619 -9.89 34.71 14.02
N SER A 620 -8.96 34.13 14.79
CA SER A 620 -8.95 32.71 15.07
C SER A 620 -10.23 32.26 15.79
N MET A 621 -10.81 31.16 15.31
CA MET A 621 -12.07 30.55 15.76
C MET A 621 -13.28 31.49 15.71
N LYS A 622 -13.23 32.57 14.92
CA LYS A 622 -14.38 33.47 14.71
C LYS A 622 -15.31 32.97 13.60
N PRO A 623 -16.61 33.33 13.65
CA PRO A 623 -17.52 33.06 12.54
C PRO A 623 -16.99 33.69 11.25
N ILE A 624 -16.95 32.90 10.18
CA ILE A 624 -16.52 33.30 8.84
C ILE A 624 -17.58 32.90 7.81
N VAL A 625 -17.84 33.80 6.87
CA VAL A 625 -18.76 33.59 5.75
C VAL A 625 -18.03 33.82 4.43
N ALA A 626 -18.13 32.84 3.54
CA ALA A 626 -17.70 32.99 2.15
C ALA A 626 -18.78 33.71 1.34
N ASN A 627 -18.50 34.95 0.93
CA ASN A 627 -19.40 35.76 0.11
C ASN A 627 -19.38 35.33 -1.37
N GLN A 628 -18.32 34.63 -1.78
CA GLN A 628 -18.14 33.99 -3.08
C GLN A 628 -17.76 32.52 -2.88
N PRO A 629 -18.06 31.62 -3.85
CA PRO A 629 -17.84 30.19 -3.67
C PRO A 629 -16.34 29.83 -3.52
N ILE A 630 -16.08 28.87 -2.64
CA ILE A 630 -14.80 28.15 -2.57
C ILE A 630 -14.81 27.07 -3.66
N ASN A 631 -13.67 26.78 -4.26
CA ASN A 631 -13.57 25.74 -5.28
C ASN A 631 -13.88 24.34 -4.70
N GLU A 632 -14.79 23.61 -5.34
CA GLU A 632 -15.25 22.30 -4.84
C GLU A 632 -14.16 21.23 -4.79
N GLN A 633 -13.25 21.22 -5.77
CA GLN A 633 -12.16 20.22 -5.84
C GLN A 633 -11.20 20.33 -4.65
N TYR A 634 -11.01 21.55 -4.13
CA TYR A 634 -10.10 21.86 -3.03
C TYR A 634 -10.83 22.53 -1.86
N LEU A 635 -12.04 22.03 -1.55
CA LEU A 635 -12.90 22.57 -0.50
C LEU A 635 -12.39 22.20 0.91
N PHE A 636 -11.94 20.96 1.11
CA PHE A 636 -11.49 20.42 2.41
C PHE A 636 -12.47 20.74 3.57
N LYS A 637 -11.98 21.34 4.68
CA LYS A 637 -12.82 21.79 5.81
C LYS A 637 -13.56 23.11 5.51
N GLY A 638 -13.38 23.70 4.33
CA GLY A 638 -14.07 24.91 3.88
C GLY A 638 -13.52 26.17 4.54
N ALA A 639 -14.36 27.20 4.67
CA ALA A 639 -13.96 28.53 5.14
C ALA A 639 -13.31 28.53 6.54
N SER A 640 -13.65 27.56 7.41
CA SER A 640 -13.05 27.46 8.74
C SER A 640 -11.53 27.23 8.71
N THR A 641 -11.01 26.69 7.61
CA THR A 641 -9.56 26.54 7.40
C THR A 641 -8.83 27.88 7.50
N LEU A 642 -9.47 28.98 7.09
CA LEU A 642 -8.85 30.31 7.07
C LEU A 642 -8.82 31.02 8.43
N ILE A 643 -9.37 30.41 9.48
CA ILE A 643 -9.44 30.99 10.83
C ILE A 643 -9.12 29.95 11.91
N ASP A 644 -8.38 28.89 11.57
CA ASP A 644 -8.08 27.80 12.49
C ASP A 644 -6.73 27.97 13.23
N GLY A 645 -5.92 28.96 12.82
CA GLY A 645 -4.61 29.23 13.41
C GLY A 645 -3.52 28.26 12.97
N LEU A 646 -3.78 27.38 12.00
CA LEU A 646 -2.79 26.50 11.39
C LEU A 646 -2.26 27.11 10.10
N LYS A 647 -0.95 27.01 9.90
CA LYS A 647 -0.31 27.48 8.66
C LYS A 647 -0.28 26.38 7.59
N GLY A 648 -0.26 26.83 6.35
CA GLY A 648 -0.07 26.02 5.16
C GLY A 648 1.34 25.44 5.06
N ASN A 649 1.45 24.24 4.51
CA ASN A 649 2.74 23.61 4.16
C ASN A 649 3.00 23.65 2.64
N SER A 650 4.15 23.17 2.18
CA SER A 650 4.54 23.22 0.76
C SER A 650 3.55 22.52 -0.18
N SER A 651 2.79 21.54 0.30
CA SER A 651 1.76 20.85 -0.49
C SER A 651 0.40 21.55 -0.39
N TYR A 652 -0.02 22.21 -1.46
CA TYR A 652 -1.38 22.79 -1.57
C TYR A 652 -2.51 21.73 -1.47
N LYS A 653 -2.18 20.42 -1.55
CA LYS A 653 -3.11 19.29 -1.42
C LYS A 653 -3.23 18.76 0.01
N SER A 654 -2.60 19.41 1.00
CA SER A 654 -2.54 18.89 2.37
C SER A 654 -3.84 19.01 3.15
N GLY A 655 -4.78 19.85 2.70
CA GLY A 655 -5.97 20.25 3.45
C GLY A 655 -5.76 21.49 4.32
N ARG A 656 -4.52 22.01 4.42
CA ARG A 656 -4.18 23.31 5.04
C ARG A 656 -4.43 24.51 4.13
N TRP A 657 -4.91 24.27 2.92
CA TRP A 657 -5.13 25.28 1.91
C TRP A 657 -6.50 25.07 1.28
N ILE A 658 -7.25 26.13 1.03
CA ILE A 658 -8.46 26.09 0.21
C ILE A 658 -8.28 26.94 -1.05
N ALA A 659 -8.94 26.56 -2.15
CA ALA A 659 -8.71 27.19 -3.43
C ALA A 659 -9.87 28.07 -3.94
N PHE A 660 -9.52 29.04 -4.77
CA PHE A 660 -10.43 29.89 -5.54
C PHE A 660 -9.98 29.85 -7.00
N ASN A 661 -10.93 29.69 -7.92
CA ASN A 661 -10.63 29.66 -9.35
C ASN A 661 -11.75 30.36 -10.13
N GLY A 662 -11.42 31.47 -10.78
CA GLY A 662 -12.38 32.24 -11.58
C GLY A 662 -13.29 33.19 -10.80
N ASN A 663 -13.15 33.25 -9.49
CA ASN A 663 -13.75 34.23 -8.59
C ASN A 663 -12.74 34.61 -7.50
N ASP A 664 -12.97 35.73 -6.80
CA ASP A 664 -12.06 36.18 -5.75
C ASP A 664 -12.30 35.33 -4.48
N MET A 665 -11.26 35.20 -3.63
CA MET A 665 -11.48 34.90 -2.22
C MET A 665 -12.19 36.13 -1.63
N ASP A 666 -13.37 35.93 -1.05
CA ASP A 666 -14.17 37.02 -0.49
C ASP A 666 -14.83 36.54 0.81
N MET A 667 -14.21 36.91 1.93
CA MET A 667 -14.52 36.36 3.24
C MET A 667 -14.91 37.47 4.21
N THR A 668 -16.04 37.30 4.92
CA THR A 668 -16.44 38.17 6.03
C THR A 668 -16.21 37.43 7.35
N ILE A 669 -15.42 38.02 8.24
CA ILE A 669 -15.12 37.52 9.59
C ILE A 669 -15.85 38.42 10.60
N ASP A 670 -16.63 37.81 11.49
CA ASP A 670 -17.29 38.49 12.62
C ASP A 670 -16.43 38.38 13.88
N LEU A 671 -15.82 39.47 14.32
CA LEU A 671 -15.03 39.52 15.56
C LEU A 671 -15.91 39.42 16.82
N GLN A 672 -17.23 39.33 16.67
CA GLN A 672 -18.29 39.18 17.69
C GLN A 672 -18.50 40.40 18.59
N GLN A 673 -17.49 41.27 18.69
CA GLN A 673 -17.55 42.54 19.40
C GLN A 673 -16.66 43.59 18.71
N PRO A 674 -16.95 44.89 18.88
CA PRO A 674 -16.08 45.95 18.40
C PRO A 674 -14.64 45.77 18.92
N THR A 675 -13.71 45.58 17.99
CA THR A 675 -12.32 45.23 18.26
C THR A 675 -11.42 46.15 17.45
N GLU A 676 -10.41 46.75 18.10
CA GLU A 676 -9.39 47.52 17.39
C GLU A 676 -8.48 46.56 16.60
N ILE A 677 -8.25 46.83 15.33
CA ILE A 677 -7.38 46.05 14.43
C ILE A 677 -6.43 46.98 13.67
N SER A 678 -5.27 46.46 13.26
CA SER A 678 -4.22 47.25 12.61
C SER A 678 -3.50 46.54 11.45
N SER A 679 -3.68 45.23 11.31
CA SER A 679 -3.18 44.51 10.14
C SER A 679 -3.98 43.27 9.80
N VAL A 680 -3.91 42.88 8.52
CA VAL A 680 -4.42 41.61 8.00
C VAL A 680 -3.32 40.95 7.18
N ALA A 681 -3.10 39.65 7.38
CA ALA A 681 -2.16 38.86 6.59
C ALA A 681 -2.78 37.57 6.08
N ILE A 682 -2.32 37.11 4.92
CA ILE A 682 -2.60 35.80 4.34
C ILE A 682 -1.30 35.17 3.82
N SER A 683 -1.28 33.86 3.64
CA SER A 683 -0.25 33.21 2.82
C SER A 683 -0.90 32.52 1.62
N THR A 684 -0.17 32.44 0.51
CA THR A 684 -0.56 31.74 -0.71
C THR A 684 0.45 30.64 -1.02
N ASN A 685 0.03 29.59 -1.75
CA ASN A 685 0.92 28.53 -2.22
C ASN A 685 1.00 28.55 -3.74
N VAL A 686 2.20 28.78 -4.28
CA VAL A 686 2.46 28.87 -5.72
C VAL A 686 3.03 27.55 -6.24
N ALA A 687 2.42 27.02 -7.29
CA ALA A 687 2.93 25.90 -8.07
C ALA A 687 2.60 26.15 -9.54
N LYS A 688 3.47 26.92 -10.23
CA LYS A 688 3.16 27.47 -11.55
C LYS A 688 2.87 26.37 -12.58
N GLY A 689 3.61 25.26 -12.54
CA GLY A 689 3.38 24.10 -13.40
C GLY A 689 1.97 23.51 -13.29
N ASP A 690 1.34 23.63 -12.12
CA ASP A 690 -0.01 23.14 -11.82
C ASP A 690 -1.09 24.23 -11.96
N TRP A 691 -0.75 25.36 -12.59
CA TRP A 691 -1.63 26.52 -12.80
C TRP A 691 -2.06 27.18 -11.49
N VAL A 692 -1.25 27.03 -10.44
CA VAL A 692 -1.45 27.66 -9.14
C VAL A 692 -0.56 28.89 -9.01
N PHE A 693 -1.16 30.07 -8.91
CA PHE A 693 -0.49 31.36 -8.97
C PHE A 693 -0.77 32.19 -7.71
N ASP A 694 0.11 33.17 -7.48
CA ASP A 694 -0.04 34.11 -6.37
C ASP A 694 -1.24 35.05 -6.54
N ALA A 695 -1.64 35.72 -5.46
CA ALA A 695 -2.67 36.74 -5.47
C ALA A 695 -2.27 37.93 -6.35
N ARG A 696 -3.25 38.53 -7.03
CA ARG A 696 -3.09 39.78 -7.82
C ARG A 696 -3.50 41.04 -7.08
N ASN A 697 -4.23 40.88 -5.99
CA ASN A 697 -4.64 41.95 -5.10
C ASN A 697 -4.99 41.36 -3.74
N LEU A 698 -4.71 42.09 -2.67
CA LEU A 698 -5.27 41.87 -1.33
C LEU A 698 -5.93 43.16 -0.88
N SER A 699 -7.13 43.08 -0.31
CA SER A 699 -7.85 44.23 0.22
C SER A 699 -8.65 43.91 1.48
N VAL A 700 -8.77 44.92 2.34
CA VAL A 700 -9.45 44.83 3.65
C VAL A 700 -10.50 45.91 3.73
N GLU A 701 -11.72 45.51 4.06
CA GLU A 701 -12.84 46.39 4.35
C GLU A 701 -13.38 46.12 5.76
N THR A 702 -13.94 47.14 6.41
CA THR A 702 -14.50 47.02 7.77
C THR A 702 -15.93 47.48 7.82
N SER A 703 -16.71 46.96 8.77
CA SER A 703 -18.11 47.30 8.97
C SER A 703 -18.52 47.12 10.44
N ASP A 704 -19.38 48.04 10.91
CA ASP A 704 -19.96 47.96 12.26
C ASP A 704 -21.39 47.37 12.25
N ASP A 705 -22.04 47.32 11.07
CA ASP A 705 -23.42 46.84 10.90
C ASP A 705 -23.50 45.49 10.15
N GLY A 706 -22.37 44.97 9.68
CA GLY A 706 -22.26 43.73 8.89
C GLY A 706 -22.83 43.83 7.47
N LYS A 707 -23.19 45.04 7.01
CA LYS A 707 -23.86 45.28 5.72
C LYS A 707 -23.10 46.27 4.86
N THR A 708 -22.66 47.38 5.45
CA THR A 708 -21.96 48.45 4.77
C THR A 708 -20.48 48.34 5.08
N PHE A 709 -19.70 47.88 4.10
CA PHE A 709 -18.25 47.73 4.23
C PHE A 709 -17.51 48.92 3.61
N LYS A 710 -16.49 49.40 4.32
CA LYS A 710 -15.61 50.47 3.87
C LYS A 710 -14.18 49.94 3.71
N LYS A 711 -13.62 50.05 2.52
CA LYS A 711 -12.22 49.70 2.26
C LYS A 711 -11.26 50.60 3.06
N ILE A 712 -10.35 49.97 3.81
CA ILE A 712 -9.36 50.64 4.65
C ILE A 712 -7.92 50.39 4.19
N ALA A 713 -7.66 49.29 3.47
CA ALA A 713 -6.34 48.96 2.91
C ALA A 713 -6.49 48.12 1.64
N SER A 714 -5.53 48.24 0.73
CA SER A 714 -5.45 47.47 -0.52
C SER A 714 -4.03 47.52 -1.08
N GLU A 715 -3.58 46.43 -1.69
CA GLU A 715 -2.33 46.37 -2.45
C GLU A 715 -2.51 45.48 -3.68
N GLU A 716 -2.04 45.96 -4.82
CA GLU A 716 -2.03 45.20 -6.08
C GLU A 716 -0.66 44.56 -6.28
N TYR A 717 -0.65 43.30 -6.68
CA TYR A 717 0.56 42.53 -6.96
C TYR A 717 0.73 42.34 -8.48
N PRO A 718 1.96 42.45 -8.99
CA PRO A 718 2.23 42.29 -10.42
C PRO A 718 1.93 40.86 -10.89
N GLU A 719 1.75 40.71 -12.20
CA GLU A 719 1.71 39.39 -12.85
C GLU A 719 3.03 38.64 -12.62
N MET A 720 2.95 37.33 -12.30
CA MET A 720 4.13 36.50 -12.05
C MET A 720 4.96 36.31 -13.32
N LYS A 721 6.29 36.28 -13.15
CA LYS A 721 7.28 35.98 -14.20
C LYS A 721 7.64 34.50 -14.17
N GLU A 722 8.12 33.99 -15.30
CA GLU A 722 8.60 32.61 -15.44
C GLU A 722 9.70 32.27 -14.42
N THR A 723 10.55 33.24 -14.08
CA THR A 723 11.67 33.08 -13.14
C THR A 723 11.29 33.17 -11.66
N ASP A 724 10.05 33.54 -11.34
CA ASP A 724 9.61 33.61 -9.95
C ASP A 724 9.59 32.21 -9.34
N LYS A 725 9.78 32.10 -8.02
CA LYS A 725 9.85 30.79 -7.36
C LYS A 725 8.43 30.23 -7.14
N ASP A 726 8.34 28.90 -7.10
CA ASP A 726 7.21 28.21 -6.50
C ASP A 726 7.37 28.20 -4.97
N GLY A 727 6.30 27.87 -4.24
CA GLY A 727 6.27 27.78 -2.79
C GLY A 727 5.36 28.81 -2.13
N ILE A 728 5.56 29.01 -0.83
CA ILE A 728 4.69 29.84 0.00
C ILE A 728 5.08 31.32 -0.13
N VAL A 729 4.09 32.20 -0.37
CA VAL A 729 4.25 33.65 -0.38
C VAL A 729 3.36 34.27 0.70
N GLU A 730 3.89 35.19 1.50
CA GLU A 730 3.12 35.89 2.52
C GLU A 730 2.77 37.31 2.07
N HIS A 731 1.51 37.69 2.28
CA HIS A 731 0.99 39.03 2.00
C HIS A 731 0.44 39.65 3.28
N LYS A 732 0.87 40.88 3.60
CA LYS A 732 0.45 41.59 4.82
C LYS A 732 0.12 43.04 4.52
N LEU A 733 -1.10 43.46 4.88
CA LEU A 733 -1.53 44.85 4.88
C LEU A 733 -1.52 45.40 6.28
N THR A 734 -0.82 46.52 6.48
CA THR A 734 -0.85 47.31 7.72
C THR A 734 -1.56 48.63 7.48
N PHE A 735 -2.36 49.08 8.44
CA PHE A 735 -3.14 50.32 8.35
C PHE A 735 -3.24 50.99 9.73
N ALA A 736 -3.72 52.24 9.76
CA ALA A 736 -3.96 52.94 11.02
C ALA A 736 -5.01 52.17 11.86
N PRO A 737 -4.83 52.05 13.19
CA PRO A 737 -5.76 51.30 14.04
C PRO A 737 -7.21 51.76 13.84
N VAL A 738 -8.10 50.78 13.67
CA VAL A 738 -9.54 51.01 13.48
C VAL A 738 -10.33 50.01 14.32
N THR A 739 -11.34 50.51 15.04
CA THR A 739 -12.27 49.67 15.80
C THR A 739 -13.42 49.25 14.91
N THR A 740 -13.68 47.95 14.81
CA THR A 740 -14.78 47.40 14.02
C THR A 740 -15.23 46.03 14.53
N GLN A 741 -16.42 45.57 14.13
CA GLN A 741 -16.86 44.20 14.42
C GLN A 741 -16.65 43.26 13.23
N TYR A 742 -16.94 43.69 12.00
CA TYR A 742 -16.88 42.83 10.82
C TYR A 742 -15.70 43.24 9.93
N VAL A 743 -14.93 42.25 9.51
CA VAL A 743 -13.78 42.43 8.59
C VAL A 743 -14.02 41.62 7.33
N ARG A 744 -14.02 42.28 6.18
CA ARG A 744 -14.10 41.62 4.87
C ARG A 744 -12.73 41.63 4.21
N VAL A 745 -12.24 40.44 3.85
CA VAL A 745 -10.93 40.24 3.23
C VAL A 745 -11.15 39.69 1.82
N ILE A 746 -10.58 40.40 0.84
CA ILE A 746 -10.74 40.04 -0.58
C ILE A 746 -9.36 39.85 -1.20
N ALA A 747 -9.11 38.66 -1.76
CA ALA A 747 -7.90 38.34 -2.51
C ALA A 747 -8.23 37.81 -3.90
N SER A 748 -7.63 38.38 -4.94
CA SER A 748 -7.95 38.04 -6.33
C SER A 748 -6.96 37.03 -6.91
N PRO A 749 -7.42 35.94 -7.58
CA PRO A 749 -6.54 35.05 -8.33
C PRO A 749 -6.05 35.72 -9.62
N GLU A 750 -5.05 35.10 -10.26
CA GLU A 750 -4.72 35.40 -11.65
C GLU A 750 -5.88 34.99 -12.57
N LYS A 751 -6.58 35.99 -13.12
CA LYS A 751 -7.80 35.78 -13.94
C LYS A 751 -7.44 35.30 -15.35
N SER A 752 -6.23 35.55 -15.81
CA SER A 752 -5.73 35.13 -17.12
C SER A 752 -4.24 34.80 -17.03
N LEU A 753 -3.89 33.53 -17.14
CA LEU A 753 -2.50 33.06 -17.11
C LEU A 753 -1.61 33.80 -18.12
N PRO A 754 -0.37 34.14 -17.73
CA PRO A 754 0.51 35.05 -18.46
C PRO A 754 0.99 34.46 -19.79
N ALA A 755 1.50 35.34 -20.65
CA ALA A 755 1.85 34.97 -22.03
C ALA A 755 2.96 33.91 -22.16
N TRP A 756 3.84 33.81 -21.15
CA TRP A 756 4.95 32.86 -21.11
C TRP A 756 4.52 31.46 -20.67
N HIS A 757 3.36 31.32 -20.02
CA HIS A 757 2.93 30.06 -19.44
C HIS A 757 2.18 29.18 -20.46
N GLY A 758 2.37 27.85 -20.41
CA GLY A 758 1.70 26.91 -21.34
C GLY A 758 0.17 26.96 -21.29
N GLY A 759 -0.41 27.39 -20.16
CA GLY A 759 -1.84 27.59 -19.95
C GLY A 759 -2.37 29.00 -20.29
N LYS A 760 -1.62 29.83 -21.02
CA LYS A 760 -1.96 31.23 -21.35
C LYS A 760 -3.46 31.47 -21.60
N GLY A 761 -4.02 32.48 -20.95
CA GLY A 761 -5.43 32.89 -21.10
C GLY A 761 -6.45 32.03 -20.36
N LYS A 762 -6.03 30.94 -19.69
CA LYS A 762 -6.87 30.19 -18.76
C LYS A 762 -6.83 30.83 -17.37
N LYS A 763 -7.78 30.45 -16.50
CA LYS A 763 -7.87 30.95 -15.11
C LYS A 763 -6.90 30.16 -14.23
N ALA A 764 -6.17 30.83 -13.35
CA ALA A 764 -5.30 30.18 -12.37
C ALA A 764 -6.05 29.88 -11.06
N PHE A 765 -5.56 28.91 -10.30
CA PHE A 765 -5.98 28.70 -8.92
C PHE A 765 -5.22 29.67 -7.98
N LEU A 766 -5.93 30.18 -6.97
CA LEU A 766 -5.36 30.84 -5.80
C LEU A 766 -5.64 29.94 -4.58
N PHE A 767 -4.59 29.51 -3.88
CA PHE A 767 -4.73 28.78 -2.62
C PHE A 767 -4.37 29.70 -1.46
N VAL A 768 -5.15 29.65 -0.38
CA VAL A 768 -4.94 30.44 0.84
C VAL A 768 -5.06 29.53 2.06
N ASP A 769 -4.19 29.72 3.07
CA ASP A 769 -4.14 28.91 4.29
C ASP A 769 -4.88 29.55 5.48
N GLU A 770 -4.55 30.79 5.85
CA GLU A 770 -5.03 31.45 7.06
C GLU A 770 -5.21 32.96 6.83
N ILE A 771 -6.28 33.55 7.37
CA ILE A 771 -6.49 35.00 7.47
C ILE A 771 -6.16 35.43 8.90
N LYS A 772 -5.00 36.05 9.08
CA LYS A 772 -4.54 36.55 10.38
C LYS A 772 -4.92 38.01 10.57
N ILE A 773 -5.63 38.34 11.66
CA ILE A 773 -6.00 39.71 12.03
C ILE A 773 -5.33 40.09 13.35
N ASP A 774 -4.50 41.15 13.34
CA ASP A 774 -3.78 41.66 14.51
C ASP A 774 -4.34 42.99 15.04
#